data_AF-A0A014LNF8-F1
#
_entry.id   AF-A0A014LNF8-F1
#
_cell.length_a   1.000
_cell.length_b   1.000
_cell.length_c   1.000
_cell.angle_alpha   90.00
_cell.angle_beta   90.00
_cell.angle_gamma   90.00
#
_symmetry.space_group_name_H-M   'P 1'
#
loop_
_entity.id
_entity.type
_entity.pdbx_description
1 polymer ?
#
loop_
_entity_poly.entity_id
_entity_poly.type
_entity_poly.pdbx_seq_one_letter_code
_entity_poly.pdbx_strand_id
1 'polypeptide(L)'
;MKISFLLHNAYGIGGTIRSTFNVAGALAAHHTVEIVSLIRTIDTPNLPLHPAVRLRPLIDLRPQEDRPHAGRRGADLGHPLLTRPSAHIPAAEARGTTNFNALTDERVAEYLDRTDADVVIATRPGLVIYLAALGRSGRFLRIGQEHRLHGTHRAEIRAACDAAIPHLDAYTSVSEADAATHRAHLPGVTTRLTALPNGVPATGIEPSDGRAKLVVAAGRLIPVKRYDLLVAAWEKVAAKHPDWRLRIYGRGPQLPALRRQIDELGLAGHITLMGAHSPIETEWAKGAIAAVTSREESFGMTIVEAMHCGVPVVATDCPHGPGEIITDGQDGLLVPVGDADGIAKGLLTLIEDDELRRSMGAAARIAAERYAPERVAASYERLIEELHTARGAAAPAHRRRMAAPLLARSAGAPLTGTLKGAVKQLIRKPLRPVASCRVTAEGNVAVLLEPAGLHGGELELTVTRRKSDEPPFRVPLLPPVGGAPSAPWTATLDRATLDLDEGRWDLHVVRPSDGARRRVGCRFAEGRGLLDLEPLPGSPFTWWIPYPTVDGYLALRAWRRPAHAEARVIRLDAEGIAVEGTLHGARFGPDAAPTAVATPSRGPARPFLTGVTALDGGRFRFTVPYERIREAHDGEGGAAGWTLTLHKSTRGGTPIRVGRIVGDIVDRDKTDLFPITHGVRPHLTRTGDLAILSVITGN
;
A
#
# COMPACT_ATOMS: atom_id res chain seq x y z
N MET A 1 21.23 4.88 -24.61
CA MET A 1 20.72 6.25 -24.90
C MET A 1 20.54 7.01 -23.59
N LYS A 2 20.31 8.32 -23.63
CA LYS A 2 19.86 9.12 -22.50
C LYS A 2 18.35 9.39 -22.62
N ILE A 3 17.58 8.91 -21.65
CA ILE A 3 16.12 9.04 -21.61
C ILE A 3 15.74 9.98 -20.46
N SER A 4 14.91 10.97 -20.77
CA SER A 4 14.41 11.92 -19.79
C SER A 4 12.89 11.86 -19.66
N PHE A 5 12.40 11.59 -18.45
CA PHE A 5 10.99 11.69 -18.13
C PHE A 5 10.67 13.06 -17.54
N LEU A 6 9.77 13.82 -18.16
CA LEU A 6 9.16 15.00 -17.58
C LEU A 6 7.96 14.57 -16.74
N LEU A 7 8.09 14.73 -15.42
CA LEU A 7 7.03 14.50 -14.44
C LEU A 7 6.60 15.82 -13.81
N HIS A 8 5.31 15.98 -13.53
CA HIS A 8 4.83 17.21 -12.90
C HIS A 8 5.34 17.33 -11.46
N ASN A 9 5.18 16.26 -10.67
CA ASN A 9 5.64 16.22 -9.29
C ASN A 9 6.08 14.80 -8.95
N ALA A 10 7.40 14.55 -8.90
CA ALA A 10 7.97 13.26 -8.53
C ALA A 10 7.88 12.93 -7.03
N TYR A 11 7.42 13.88 -6.20
CA TYR A 11 7.43 13.75 -4.74
C TYR A 11 6.08 13.32 -4.15
N GLY A 12 5.04 13.18 -4.98
CA GLY A 12 3.75 12.61 -4.60
C GLY A 12 3.74 11.08 -4.54
N ILE A 13 2.55 10.50 -4.37
CA ILE A 13 2.32 9.04 -4.27
C ILE A 13 1.35 8.50 -5.35
N GLY A 14 1.05 9.31 -6.37
CA GLY A 14 0.06 8.98 -7.40
C GLY A 14 0.51 7.87 -8.36
N GLY A 15 -0.45 7.25 -9.05
CA GLY A 15 -0.19 6.14 -9.97
C GLY A 15 0.79 6.47 -11.10
N THR A 16 0.66 7.65 -11.73
CA THR A 16 1.60 8.13 -12.76
C THR A 16 3.04 8.21 -12.25
N ILE A 17 3.25 8.64 -11.00
CA ILE A 17 4.59 8.74 -10.41
C ILE A 17 5.15 7.34 -10.21
N ARG A 18 4.34 6.44 -9.63
CA ARG A 18 4.71 5.03 -9.41
C ARG A 18 5.07 4.33 -10.71
N SER A 19 4.22 4.40 -11.73
CA SER A 19 4.46 3.73 -13.01
C SER A 19 5.68 4.30 -13.73
N THR A 20 5.87 5.63 -13.70
CA THR A 20 7.07 6.27 -14.27
C THR A 20 8.33 5.82 -13.53
N PHE A 21 8.32 5.75 -12.19
CA PHE A 21 9.46 5.29 -11.40
C PHE A 21 9.82 3.83 -11.70
N ASN A 22 8.81 2.96 -11.84
CA ASN A 22 9.01 1.56 -12.16
C ASN A 22 9.69 1.38 -13.53
N VAL A 23 9.13 2.00 -14.58
CA VAL A 23 9.67 1.89 -15.94
C VAL A 23 11.03 2.60 -16.07
N ALA A 24 11.21 3.76 -15.44
CA ALA A 24 12.51 4.45 -15.41
C ALA A 24 13.59 3.60 -14.72
N GLY A 25 13.24 2.91 -13.63
CA GLY A 25 14.13 1.98 -12.95
C GLY A 25 14.56 0.82 -13.84
N ALA A 26 13.62 0.21 -14.56
CA ALA A 26 13.91 -0.88 -15.49
C ALA A 26 14.77 -0.41 -16.68
N LEU A 27 14.44 0.74 -17.29
CA LEU A 27 15.24 1.34 -18.37
C LEU A 27 16.67 1.68 -17.92
N ALA A 28 16.87 2.02 -16.64
CA ALA A 28 18.18 2.36 -16.09
C ALA A 28 19.15 1.17 -16.05
N ALA A 29 18.69 -0.06 -16.31
CA ALA A 29 19.55 -1.21 -16.50
C ALA A 29 20.42 -1.11 -17.76
N HIS A 30 19.94 -0.42 -18.80
CA HIS A 30 20.59 -0.35 -20.12
C HIS A 30 20.80 1.08 -20.64
N HIS A 31 20.17 2.08 -20.01
CA HIS A 31 20.20 3.48 -20.44
C HIS A 31 20.56 4.42 -19.30
N THR A 32 21.04 5.62 -19.66
CA THR A 32 21.13 6.72 -18.71
C THR A 32 19.74 7.33 -18.56
N VAL A 33 19.12 7.18 -17.39
CA VAL A 33 17.75 7.67 -17.17
C VAL A 33 17.73 8.81 -16.17
N GLU A 34 17.04 9.89 -16.52
CA GLU A 34 16.68 10.95 -15.58
C GLU A 34 15.17 11.17 -15.50
N ILE A 35 14.73 11.53 -14.30
CA ILE A 35 13.40 12.08 -14.04
C ILE A 35 13.57 13.56 -13.73
N VAL A 36 12.82 14.36 -14.46
CA VAL A 36 12.76 15.81 -14.38
C VAL A 36 11.44 16.16 -13.74
N SER A 37 11.46 16.47 -12.46
CA SER A 37 10.25 16.91 -11.76
C SER A 37 10.06 18.41 -12.01
N LEU A 38 8.88 18.83 -12.47
CA LEU A 38 8.59 20.25 -12.64
C LEU A 38 8.71 20.98 -11.30
N ILE A 39 8.14 20.40 -10.24
CA ILE A 39 8.19 20.96 -8.89
C ILE A 39 8.83 20.01 -7.88
N ARG A 40 9.40 20.58 -6.80
CA ARG A 40 9.77 19.89 -5.56
C ARG A 40 9.04 20.52 -4.38
N THR A 41 8.44 19.68 -3.56
CA THR A 41 7.69 20.13 -2.37
C THR A 41 8.21 19.55 -1.06
N ILE A 42 9.04 18.51 -1.12
CA ILE A 42 9.70 17.87 0.02
C ILE A 42 11.12 17.42 -0.37
N ASP A 43 11.93 17.00 0.59
CA ASP A 43 13.34 16.67 0.35
C ASP A 43 13.53 15.41 -0.49
N THR A 44 12.85 14.33 -0.12
CA THR A 44 12.96 13.01 -0.75
C THR A 44 11.59 12.57 -1.24
N PRO A 45 11.47 11.92 -2.41
CA PRO A 45 10.22 11.32 -2.85
C PRO A 45 9.65 10.35 -1.81
N ASN A 46 8.32 10.29 -1.71
CA ASN A 46 7.64 9.32 -0.86
C ASN A 46 7.70 7.89 -1.43
N LEU A 47 7.85 7.76 -2.75
CA LEU A 47 8.00 6.48 -3.43
C LEU A 47 9.49 6.16 -3.62
N PRO A 48 9.90 4.89 -3.48
CA PRO A 48 11.28 4.49 -3.68
C PRO A 48 11.68 4.70 -5.15
N LEU A 49 12.79 5.40 -5.38
CA LEU A 49 13.38 5.60 -6.70
C LEU A 49 14.59 4.69 -6.86
N HIS A 50 14.71 4.04 -8.02
CA HIS A 50 15.87 3.22 -8.34
C HIS A 50 17.17 4.07 -8.32
N PRO A 51 18.26 3.60 -7.66
CA PRO A 51 19.45 4.43 -7.42
C PRO A 51 20.21 4.84 -8.70
N ALA A 52 20.02 4.12 -9.80
CA ALA A 52 20.60 4.48 -11.10
C ALA A 52 19.80 5.58 -11.84
N VAL A 53 18.60 5.93 -11.37
CA VAL A 53 17.78 6.98 -11.97
C VAL A 53 18.09 8.32 -11.32
N ARG A 54 18.48 9.31 -12.12
CA ARG A 54 18.75 10.65 -11.63
C ARG A 54 17.45 11.45 -11.48
N LEU A 55 17.12 11.91 -10.28
CA LEU A 55 15.99 12.84 -10.08
C LEU A 55 16.50 14.28 -10.00
N ARG A 56 15.90 15.19 -10.80
CA ARG A 56 16.19 16.62 -10.74
C ARG A 56 14.90 17.45 -10.76
N PRO A 57 14.70 18.39 -9.82
CA PRO A 57 13.59 19.34 -9.89
C PRO A 57 13.94 20.57 -10.74
N LEU A 58 12.94 21.18 -11.38
CA LEU A 58 13.09 22.46 -12.09
C LEU A 58 12.74 23.67 -11.20
N ILE A 59 11.77 23.51 -10.29
CA ILE A 59 11.28 24.54 -9.37
C ILE A 59 11.24 23.96 -7.95
N ASP A 60 11.84 24.65 -6.99
CA ASP A 60 11.87 24.24 -5.59
C ASP A 60 10.91 25.08 -4.73
N LEU A 61 9.77 24.48 -4.39
CA LEU A 61 8.65 25.07 -3.63
C LEU A 61 8.53 24.51 -2.21
N ARG A 62 9.61 23.95 -1.64
CA ARG A 62 9.60 23.46 -0.26
C ARG A 62 9.22 24.60 0.72
N PRO A 63 8.24 24.38 1.63
CA PRO A 63 7.79 25.40 2.57
C PRO A 63 8.88 25.77 3.59
N GLN A 64 8.76 26.95 4.20
CA GLN A 64 9.63 27.41 5.28
C GLN A 64 9.34 26.63 6.57
N GLU A 65 10.37 26.06 7.19
CA GLU A 65 10.29 25.56 8.58
C GLU A 65 11.19 26.41 9.49
N ASP A 66 10.64 26.91 10.60
CA ASP A 66 11.33 27.77 11.59
C ASP A 66 12.19 26.97 12.60
N ARG A 67 12.75 25.80 12.24
CA ARG A 67 13.53 24.95 13.19
C ARG A 67 14.99 24.78 12.79
N PRO A 68 15.93 24.71 13.76
CA PRO A 68 17.38 24.74 13.50
C PRO A 68 17.96 23.43 12.91
N HIS A 69 17.12 22.46 12.53
CA HIS A 69 17.53 21.20 11.88
C HIS A 69 16.73 20.92 10.58
N ALA A 70 16.04 21.93 10.03
CA ALA A 70 15.24 21.80 8.82
C ALA A 70 16.06 22.18 7.56
N GLY A 71 15.79 21.51 6.44
CA GLY A 71 16.51 21.67 5.17
C GLY A 71 16.49 23.09 4.58
N ARG A 72 17.34 23.32 3.57
CA ARG A 72 17.45 24.62 2.86
C ARG A 72 16.09 25.07 2.30
N ARG A 73 15.74 26.35 2.49
CA ARG A 73 14.59 27.07 1.87
C ARG A 73 14.43 26.67 0.39
N GLY A 74 13.18 26.49 -0.07
CA GLY A 74 12.88 26.36 -1.50
C GLY A 74 13.33 27.61 -2.25
N ALA A 75 14.25 27.46 -3.22
CA ALA A 75 14.89 28.59 -3.89
C ALA A 75 13.90 29.47 -4.68
N ASP A 76 12.77 28.90 -5.10
CA ASP A 76 11.79 29.58 -5.95
C ASP A 76 10.55 30.03 -5.16
N LEU A 77 10.49 29.78 -3.84
CA LEU A 77 9.34 30.17 -3.03
C LEU A 77 9.20 31.71 -2.99
N GLY A 78 8.08 32.21 -3.52
CA GLY A 78 7.81 33.65 -3.64
C GLY A 78 8.34 34.30 -4.92
N HIS A 79 8.82 33.52 -5.89
CA HIS A 79 9.24 34.05 -7.18
C HIS A 79 8.07 34.75 -7.91
N PRO A 80 8.25 35.97 -8.47
CA PRO A 80 7.16 36.76 -9.02
C PRO A 80 6.46 36.12 -10.22
N LEU A 81 7.16 35.24 -10.96
CA LEU A 81 6.55 34.51 -12.08
C LEU A 81 5.59 33.39 -11.64
N LEU A 82 5.59 32.98 -10.36
CA LEU A 82 4.66 31.96 -9.87
C LEU A 82 3.21 32.41 -9.90
N THR A 83 2.95 33.71 -9.81
CA THR A 83 1.59 34.28 -9.82
C THR A 83 1.12 34.69 -11.22
N ARG A 84 2.02 34.66 -12.21
CA ARG A 84 1.69 34.99 -13.60
C ARG A 84 1.21 33.74 -14.33
N PRO A 85 0.07 33.80 -15.06
CA PRO A 85 -0.41 32.66 -15.85
C PRO A 85 0.63 32.19 -16.87
N SER A 86 0.61 30.89 -17.17
CA SER A 86 1.38 30.31 -18.27
C SER A 86 0.89 30.87 -19.62
N ALA A 87 1.83 31.11 -20.53
CA ALA A 87 1.55 31.49 -21.91
C ALA A 87 1.23 30.29 -22.82
N HIS A 88 1.52 29.07 -22.38
CA HIS A 88 1.36 27.84 -23.18
C HIS A 88 0.21 26.95 -22.68
N ILE A 89 -0.02 26.92 -21.37
CA ILE A 89 -0.93 25.95 -20.76
C ILE A 89 -2.32 26.57 -20.54
N PRO A 90 -3.41 25.93 -21.00
CA PRO A 90 -4.77 26.42 -20.76
C PRO A 90 -5.05 26.62 -19.28
N ALA A 91 -5.80 27.67 -18.93
CA ALA A 91 -6.14 27.98 -17.54
C ALA A 91 -6.78 26.80 -16.78
N ALA A 92 -7.55 25.97 -17.49
CA ALA A 92 -8.18 24.77 -16.93
C ALA A 92 -7.17 23.69 -16.49
N GLU A 93 -6.02 23.54 -17.16
CA GLU A 93 -4.93 22.65 -16.74
C GLU A 93 -3.94 23.37 -15.82
N ALA A 94 -3.83 24.70 -15.92
CA ALA A 94 -2.88 25.50 -15.15
C ALA A 94 -3.28 25.70 -13.68
N ARG A 95 -4.58 25.75 -13.35
CA ARG A 95 -5.07 26.03 -11.98
C ARG A 95 -5.14 24.78 -11.10
N GLY A 96 -5.20 24.98 -9.79
CA GLY A 96 -5.41 23.91 -8.81
C GLY A 96 -4.10 23.21 -8.44
N THR A 97 -4.08 21.88 -8.46
CA THR A 97 -2.94 21.08 -7.97
C THR A 97 -1.75 21.02 -8.92
N THR A 98 -1.90 21.48 -10.17
CA THR A 98 -0.86 21.53 -11.20
C THR A 98 -0.08 22.83 -11.17
N ASN A 99 -0.77 23.97 -11.04
CA ASN A 99 -0.16 25.28 -10.89
C ASN A 99 0.88 25.63 -11.98
N PHE A 100 0.54 25.42 -13.25
CA PHE A 100 1.38 25.90 -14.38
C PHE A 100 1.33 27.43 -14.45
N ASN A 101 2.48 28.07 -14.62
CA ASN A 101 2.66 29.51 -14.51
C ASN A 101 3.85 29.98 -15.39
N ALA A 102 4.10 31.29 -15.43
CA ALA A 102 5.19 31.82 -16.24
C ALA A 102 6.58 31.29 -15.81
N LEU A 103 6.79 30.91 -14.54
CA LEU A 103 8.04 30.28 -14.12
C LEU A 103 8.17 28.86 -14.68
N THR A 104 7.06 28.10 -14.74
CA THR A 104 7.09 26.76 -15.34
C THR A 104 7.40 26.85 -16.83
N ASP A 105 6.89 27.86 -17.54
CA ASP A 105 7.24 28.12 -18.94
C ASP A 105 8.75 28.31 -19.10
N GLU A 106 9.33 29.23 -18.33
CA GLU A 106 10.76 29.58 -18.42
C GLU A 106 11.66 28.38 -18.11
N ARG A 107 11.39 27.66 -17.01
CA ARG A 107 12.25 26.56 -16.57
C ARG A 107 12.15 25.33 -17.48
N VAL A 108 10.97 25.06 -18.03
CA VAL A 108 10.79 23.96 -18.99
C VAL A 108 11.45 24.31 -20.32
N ALA A 109 11.29 25.55 -20.81
CA ALA A 109 11.98 26.02 -22.01
C ALA A 109 13.51 25.93 -21.87
N GLU A 110 14.07 26.47 -20.78
CA GLU A 110 15.51 26.41 -20.49
C GLU A 110 16.01 24.96 -20.46
N TYR A 111 15.25 24.06 -19.84
CA TYR A 111 15.60 22.66 -19.80
C TYR A 111 15.62 22.03 -21.21
N LEU A 112 14.52 22.15 -21.96
CA LEU A 112 14.39 21.54 -23.29
C LEU A 112 15.43 22.08 -24.28
N ASP A 113 15.83 23.34 -24.15
CA ASP A 113 16.89 23.94 -24.97
C ASP A 113 18.30 23.42 -24.64
N ARG A 114 18.53 22.98 -23.39
CA ARG A 114 19.85 22.56 -22.90
C ARG A 114 20.04 21.06 -22.79
N THR A 115 18.96 20.28 -22.81
CA THR A 115 19.07 18.83 -22.63
C THR A 115 19.87 18.16 -23.74
N ASP A 116 20.66 17.18 -23.32
CA ASP A 116 21.44 16.19 -24.09
C ASP A 116 20.73 14.83 -24.11
N ALA A 117 19.45 14.76 -23.74
CA ALA A 117 18.67 13.53 -23.85
C ALA A 117 18.44 13.17 -25.32
N ASP A 118 18.47 11.88 -25.64
CA ASP A 118 18.09 11.36 -26.96
C ASP A 118 16.55 11.27 -27.09
N VAL A 119 15.87 11.07 -25.95
CA VAL A 119 14.42 10.91 -25.84
C VAL A 119 13.90 11.70 -24.65
N VAL A 120 12.84 12.48 -24.86
CA VAL A 120 12.09 13.17 -23.79
C VAL A 120 10.65 12.66 -23.79
N ILE A 121 10.21 12.14 -22.64
CA ILE A 121 8.88 11.56 -22.42
C ILE A 121 8.10 12.45 -21.44
N ALA A 122 6.99 13.04 -21.88
CA ALA A 122 6.14 13.91 -21.05
C ALA A 122 4.89 13.17 -20.57
N THR A 123 4.70 13.06 -19.24
CA THR A 123 3.77 12.06 -18.67
C THR A 123 2.38 12.59 -18.29
N ARG A 124 1.98 13.78 -18.77
CA ARG A 124 0.68 14.44 -18.49
C ARG A 124 0.35 15.56 -19.49
N PRO A 125 -0.93 15.96 -19.66
CA PRO A 125 -1.40 17.00 -20.58
C PRO A 125 -0.53 18.26 -20.66
N GLY A 126 -0.35 18.99 -19.55
CA GLY A 126 0.43 20.23 -19.58
C GLY A 126 1.89 20.05 -20.01
N LEU A 127 2.52 18.92 -19.64
CA LEU A 127 3.90 18.63 -20.04
C LEU A 127 3.98 18.18 -21.50
N VAL A 128 2.96 17.48 -22.00
CA VAL A 128 2.83 17.13 -23.41
C VAL A 128 2.71 18.40 -24.26
N ILE A 129 1.90 19.36 -23.82
CA ILE A 129 1.74 20.67 -24.48
C ILE A 129 3.08 21.41 -24.49
N TYR A 130 3.81 21.47 -23.37
CA TYR A 130 5.15 22.05 -23.36
C TYR A 130 6.11 21.33 -24.30
N LEU A 131 6.13 20.00 -24.30
CA LEU A 131 7.05 19.24 -25.13
C LEU A 131 6.77 19.47 -26.63
N ALA A 132 5.49 19.58 -27.01
CA ALA A 132 5.08 19.92 -28.37
C ALA A 132 5.47 21.36 -28.76
N ALA A 133 5.22 22.34 -27.88
CA ALA A 133 5.40 23.76 -28.17
C ALA A 133 6.87 24.22 -28.09
N LEU A 134 7.65 23.67 -27.14
CA LEU A 134 9.00 24.13 -26.81
C LEU A 134 10.09 23.12 -27.20
N GLY A 135 9.73 21.86 -27.47
CA GLY A 135 10.67 20.82 -27.88
C GLY A 135 11.06 20.95 -29.35
N ARG A 136 12.35 21.18 -29.63
CA ARG A 136 12.86 21.33 -31.00
C ARG A 136 12.91 19.99 -31.74
N SER A 137 12.22 19.90 -32.87
CA SER A 137 12.27 18.73 -33.77
C SER A 137 13.70 18.42 -34.21
N GLY A 138 14.02 17.13 -34.35
CA GLY A 138 15.34 16.66 -34.77
C GLY A 138 16.43 16.62 -33.70
N ARG A 139 16.24 17.27 -32.54
CA ARG A 139 17.23 17.22 -31.43
C ARG A 139 17.10 15.96 -30.57
N PHE A 140 15.86 15.56 -30.28
CA PHE A 140 15.51 14.35 -29.54
C PHE A 140 14.15 13.82 -30.02
N LEU A 141 13.79 12.60 -29.65
CA LEU A 141 12.42 12.11 -29.79
C LEU A 141 11.52 12.76 -28.73
N ARG A 142 10.36 13.22 -29.16
CA ARG A 142 9.32 13.84 -28.33
C ARG A 142 8.18 12.86 -28.18
N ILE A 143 8.06 12.25 -27.01
CA ILE A 143 7.03 11.26 -26.72
C ILE A 143 6.08 11.81 -25.66
N GLY A 144 4.80 11.90 -25.98
CA GLY A 144 3.75 12.15 -25.00
C GLY A 144 3.27 10.85 -24.37
N GLN A 145 2.92 10.87 -23.08
CA GLN A 145 2.26 9.77 -22.40
C GLN A 145 1.09 10.29 -21.56
N GLU A 146 -0.04 9.59 -21.66
CA GLU A 146 -1.26 9.87 -20.93
C GLU A 146 -1.65 8.72 -20.00
N HIS A 147 -2.08 9.09 -18.79
CA HIS A 147 -2.48 8.17 -17.71
C HIS A 147 -3.96 8.28 -17.36
N ARG A 148 -4.71 9.12 -18.08
CA ARG A 148 -6.16 9.32 -17.99
C ARG A 148 -6.83 9.06 -19.33
N LEU A 149 -8.12 8.75 -19.31
CA LEU A 149 -8.87 8.56 -20.55
C LEU A 149 -9.09 9.90 -21.27
N HIS A 150 -8.99 9.91 -22.60
CA HIS A 150 -9.19 11.10 -23.45
C HIS A 150 -10.48 11.86 -23.09
N GLY A 151 -11.59 11.12 -22.94
CA GLY A 151 -12.91 11.67 -22.62
C GLY A 151 -13.05 12.28 -21.22
N THR A 152 -12.11 12.02 -20.30
CA THR A 152 -12.20 12.51 -18.90
C THR A 152 -11.61 13.89 -18.69
N HIS A 153 -10.92 14.45 -19.69
CA HIS A 153 -10.38 15.80 -19.65
C HIS A 153 -11.46 16.84 -19.95
N ARG A 154 -11.31 18.04 -19.37
CA ARG A 154 -12.12 19.20 -19.74
C ARG A 154 -11.89 19.53 -21.22
N ALA A 155 -12.91 20.05 -21.90
CA ALA A 155 -12.88 20.29 -23.34
C ALA A 155 -11.67 21.14 -23.80
N GLU A 156 -11.35 22.20 -23.05
CA GLU A 156 -10.20 23.07 -23.33
C GLU A 156 -8.85 22.34 -23.23
N ILE A 157 -8.70 21.46 -22.24
CA ILE A 157 -7.46 20.68 -22.04
C ILE A 157 -7.33 19.66 -23.16
N ARG A 158 -8.44 18.96 -23.47
CA ARG A 158 -8.50 17.99 -24.56
C ARG A 158 -8.13 18.63 -25.90
N ALA A 159 -8.75 19.77 -26.23
CA ALA A 159 -8.45 20.49 -27.47
C ALA A 159 -6.96 20.91 -27.56
N ALA A 160 -6.38 21.37 -26.46
CA ALA A 160 -4.95 21.72 -26.42
C ALA A 160 -4.04 20.50 -26.57
N CYS A 161 -4.39 19.36 -25.99
CA CYS A 161 -3.67 18.10 -26.20
C CYS A 161 -3.80 17.60 -27.64
N ASP A 162 -5.00 17.59 -28.19
CA ASP A 162 -5.27 17.17 -29.58
C ASP A 162 -4.48 18.04 -30.58
N ALA A 163 -4.34 19.34 -30.31
CA ALA A 163 -3.50 20.24 -31.10
C ALA A 163 -1.99 20.00 -30.90
N ALA A 164 -1.57 19.55 -29.72
CA ALA A 164 -0.17 19.26 -29.41
C ALA A 164 0.32 17.94 -30.03
N ILE A 165 -0.54 16.92 -30.09
CA ILE A 165 -0.19 15.56 -30.53
C ILE A 165 0.51 15.52 -31.89
N PRO A 166 0.04 16.20 -32.96
CA PRO A 166 0.68 16.20 -34.28
C PRO A 166 2.14 16.71 -34.30
N HIS A 167 2.57 17.40 -33.25
CA HIS A 167 3.93 17.93 -33.13
C HIS A 167 4.88 16.97 -32.39
N LEU A 168 4.41 15.78 -31.99
CA LEU A 168 5.19 14.76 -31.31
C LEU A 168 5.62 13.66 -32.28
N ASP A 169 6.66 12.92 -31.90
CA ASP A 169 7.09 11.72 -32.63
C ASP A 169 6.18 10.53 -32.27
N ALA A 170 5.77 10.43 -31.00
CA ALA A 170 4.77 9.48 -30.54
C ALA A 170 3.90 10.04 -29.42
N TYR A 171 2.71 9.47 -29.28
CA TYR A 171 1.81 9.68 -28.14
C TYR A 171 1.29 8.34 -27.66
N THR A 172 1.43 8.10 -26.35
CA THR A 172 1.19 6.80 -25.73
C THR A 172 0.07 6.86 -24.70
N SER A 173 -0.88 5.94 -24.82
CA SER A 173 -1.92 5.71 -23.80
C SER A 173 -1.58 4.47 -22.98
N VAL A 174 -2.11 4.36 -21.76
CA VAL A 174 -1.87 3.20 -20.89
C VAL A 174 -2.75 1.98 -21.20
N SER A 175 -3.67 2.10 -22.16
CA SER A 175 -4.55 1.03 -22.66
C SER A 175 -4.74 1.17 -24.17
N GLU A 176 -4.95 0.05 -24.86
CA GLU A 176 -5.19 0.03 -26.31
C GLU A 176 -6.55 0.62 -26.66
N ALA A 177 -7.58 0.46 -25.83
CA ALA A 177 -8.87 1.10 -26.03
C ALA A 177 -8.75 2.64 -26.12
N ASP A 178 -7.91 3.25 -25.28
CA ASP A 178 -7.70 4.70 -25.29
C ASP A 178 -6.79 5.12 -26.46
N ALA A 179 -5.77 4.33 -26.80
CA ALA A 179 -4.96 4.55 -28.00
C ALA A 179 -5.81 4.50 -29.30
N ALA A 180 -6.76 3.56 -29.38
CA ALA A 180 -7.71 3.47 -30.48
C ALA A 180 -8.64 4.70 -30.53
N THR A 181 -9.09 5.19 -29.36
CA THR A 181 -9.87 6.42 -29.25
C THR A 181 -9.09 7.61 -29.84
N HIS A 182 -7.81 7.77 -29.48
CA HIS A 182 -6.96 8.81 -30.06
C HIS A 182 -6.79 8.65 -31.58
N ARG A 183 -6.56 7.43 -32.09
CA ARG A 183 -6.46 7.17 -33.54
C ARG A 183 -7.73 7.55 -34.29
N ALA A 184 -8.90 7.32 -33.71
CA ALA A 184 -10.18 7.68 -34.32
C ALA A 184 -10.41 9.21 -34.33
N HIS A 185 -9.99 9.93 -33.28
CA HIS A 185 -10.17 11.38 -33.18
C HIS A 185 -9.15 12.19 -33.98
N LEU A 186 -7.98 11.62 -34.25
CA LEU A 186 -6.89 12.28 -34.96
C LEU A 186 -6.53 11.52 -36.24
N PRO A 187 -7.45 11.40 -37.22
CA PRO A 187 -7.17 10.70 -38.45
C PRO A 187 -6.08 11.42 -39.25
N GLY A 188 -5.14 10.65 -39.80
CA GLY A 188 -4.09 11.19 -40.70
C GLY A 188 -2.92 11.88 -40.03
N VAL A 189 -2.83 11.90 -38.68
CA VAL A 189 -1.61 12.38 -38.01
C VAL A 189 -0.44 11.42 -38.26
N THR A 190 0.74 11.97 -38.49
CA THR A 190 1.97 11.20 -38.69
C THR A 190 2.57 10.73 -37.35
N THR A 191 2.19 11.36 -36.24
CA THR A 191 2.57 10.96 -34.89
C THR A 191 2.13 9.54 -34.60
N ARG A 192 3.04 8.72 -34.08
CA ARG A 192 2.73 7.34 -33.70
C ARG A 192 1.82 7.31 -32.47
N LEU A 193 0.57 6.91 -32.66
CA LEU A 193 -0.40 6.68 -31.58
C LEU A 193 -0.40 5.19 -31.22
N THR A 194 -0.07 4.84 -29.98
CA THR A 194 0.03 3.43 -29.54
C THR A 194 -0.20 3.28 -28.03
N ALA A 195 -0.56 2.08 -27.58
CA ALA A 195 -0.59 1.78 -26.15
C ALA A 195 0.77 1.34 -25.61
N LEU A 196 1.11 1.82 -24.41
CA LEU A 196 2.18 1.30 -23.55
C LEU A 196 1.63 1.19 -22.11
N PRO A 197 1.40 -0.03 -21.59
CA PRO A 197 0.78 -0.21 -20.28
C PRO A 197 1.68 0.27 -19.15
N ASN A 198 1.11 0.42 -17.95
CA ASN A 198 1.92 0.74 -16.77
C ASN A 198 2.73 -0.48 -16.31
N GLY A 199 4.00 -0.25 -15.95
CA GLY A 199 4.84 -1.26 -15.31
C GLY A 199 4.47 -1.45 -13.84
N VAL A 200 4.16 -2.68 -13.44
CA VAL A 200 3.88 -3.07 -12.05
C VAL A 200 4.87 -4.18 -11.67
N PRO A 201 5.75 -3.97 -10.68
CA PRO A 201 6.75 -4.95 -10.31
C PRO A 201 6.11 -6.18 -9.67
N ALA A 202 6.70 -7.35 -9.93
CA ALA A 202 6.45 -8.54 -9.15
C ALA A 202 6.76 -8.27 -7.67
N THR A 203 6.03 -8.93 -6.77
CA THR A 203 6.19 -8.74 -5.33
C THR A 203 7.23 -9.74 -4.79
N GLY A 204 8.01 -9.31 -3.80
CA GLY A 204 8.92 -10.19 -3.04
C GLY A 204 8.23 -10.89 -1.86
N ILE A 205 6.90 -10.87 -1.83
CA ILE A 205 6.05 -11.36 -0.73
C ILE A 205 5.59 -12.78 -1.06
N GLU A 206 5.32 -13.59 -0.03
CA GLU A 206 4.73 -14.90 -0.24
C GLU A 206 3.33 -14.77 -0.87
N PRO A 207 3.06 -15.44 -2.01
CA PRO A 207 1.76 -15.36 -2.67
C PRO A 207 0.62 -15.84 -1.76
N SER A 208 -0.59 -15.39 -2.05
CA SER A 208 -1.80 -15.94 -1.47
C SER A 208 -1.91 -17.43 -1.78
N ASP A 209 -2.39 -18.20 -0.81
CA ASP A 209 -2.75 -19.61 -0.98
C ASP A 209 -4.24 -19.80 -1.31
N GLY A 210 -5.00 -18.70 -1.40
CA GLY A 210 -6.43 -18.69 -1.71
C GLY A 210 -7.34 -19.28 -0.63
N ARG A 211 -6.84 -19.55 0.59
CA ARG A 211 -7.64 -20.21 1.65
C ARG A 211 -8.36 -19.24 2.58
N ALA A 212 -7.79 -18.05 2.78
CA ALA A 212 -8.38 -17.06 3.67
C ALA A 212 -9.79 -16.67 3.22
N LYS A 213 -10.75 -16.62 4.15
CA LYS A 213 -12.13 -16.16 3.89
C LYS A 213 -12.20 -14.64 3.84
N LEU A 214 -11.37 -14.05 2.98
CA LEU A 214 -11.15 -12.61 2.91
C LEU A 214 -11.13 -12.13 1.46
N VAL A 215 -12.00 -11.17 1.18
CA VAL A 215 -11.96 -10.35 -0.03
C VAL A 215 -11.27 -9.03 0.29
N VAL A 216 -10.37 -8.60 -0.59
CA VAL A 216 -9.63 -7.34 -0.44
C VAL A 216 -9.99 -6.40 -1.58
N ALA A 217 -10.16 -5.13 -1.26
CA ALA A 217 -10.29 -4.07 -2.26
C ALA A 217 -9.37 -2.91 -1.86
N ALA A 218 -8.72 -2.25 -2.83
CA ALA A 218 -7.83 -1.13 -2.54
C ALA A 218 -7.90 -0.02 -3.58
N GLY A 219 -7.84 1.22 -3.12
CA GLY A 219 -7.84 2.40 -3.98
C GLY A 219 -8.36 3.66 -3.28
N ARG A 220 -8.37 4.79 -4.00
CA ARG A 220 -8.93 6.05 -3.49
C ARG A 220 -10.43 5.91 -3.26
N LEU A 221 -10.95 6.38 -2.12
CA LEU A 221 -12.38 6.36 -1.80
C LEU A 221 -13.09 7.55 -2.48
N ILE A 222 -13.20 7.49 -3.81
CA ILE A 222 -13.80 8.52 -4.67
C ILE A 222 -14.87 7.89 -5.58
N PRO A 223 -15.89 8.66 -6.03
CA PRO A 223 -17.06 8.11 -6.71
C PRO A 223 -16.77 7.18 -7.89
N VAL A 224 -15.72 7.43 -8.66
CA VAL A 224 -15.36 6.57 -9.81
C VAL A 224 -14.99 5.13 -9.41
N LYS A 225 -14.59 4.85 -8.17
CA LYS A 225 -14.24 3.49 -7.70
C LYS A 225 -15.44 2.64 -7.28
N ARG A 226 -16.62 3.26 -7.14
CA ARG A 226 -17.91 2.64 -6.81
C ARG A 226 -17.89 1.63 -5.66
N TYR A 227 -17.18 1.94 -4.58
CA TYR A 227 -17.25 1.11 -3.36
C TYR A 227 -18.66 1.04 -2.76
N ASP A 228 -19.55 1.98 -3.11
CA ASP A 228 -20.99 1.90 -2.80
C ASP A 228 -21.62 0.61 -3.35
N LEU A 229 -21.28 0.22 -4.59
CA LEU A 229 -21.77 -1.02 -5.19
C LEU A 229 -21.13 -2.25 -4.57
N LEU A 230 -19.84 -2.17 -4.21
CA LEU A 230 -19.18 -3.28 -3.50
C LEU A 230 -19.84 -3.53 -2.14
N VAL A 231 -20.19 -2.48 -1.39
CA VAL A 231 -20.90 -2.60 -0.12
C VAL A 231 -22.30 -3.19 -0.32
N ALA A 232 -23.05 -2.75 -1.35
CA ALA A 232 -24.36 -3.31 -1.69
C ALA A 232 -24.27 -4.79 -2.11
N ALA A 233 -23.29 -5.14 -2.95
CA ALA A 233 -23.04 -6.52 -3.35
C ALA A 233 -22.69 -7.41 -2.14
N TRP A 234 -21.96 -6.86 -1.18
CA TRP A 234 -21.54 -7.59 0.01
C TRP A 234 -22.70 -8.00 0.93
N GLU A 235 -23.83 -7.30 0.91
CA GLU A 235 -25.04 -7.72 1.64
C GLU A 235 -25.45 -9.15 1.24
N LYS A 236 -25.44 -9.43 -0.06
CA LYS A 236 -25.78 -10.75 -0.62
C LYS A 236 -24.73 -11.79 -0.27
N VAL A 237 -23.45 -11.42 -0.34
CA VAL A 237 -22.33 -12.29 0.03
C VAL A 237 -22.42 -12.66 1.51
N ALA A 238 -22.60 -11.68 2.40
CA ALA A 238 -22.69 -11.90 3.84
C ALA A 238 -23.92 -12.72 4.26
N ALA A 239 -25.04 -12.59 3.54
CA ALA A 239 -26.23 -13.39 3.78
C ALA A 239 -26.01 -14.88 3.48
N LYS A 240 -25.22 -15.22 2.44
CA LYS A 240 -24.94 -16.62 2.06
C LYS A 240 -23.71 -17.19 2.76
N HIS A 241 -22.68 -16.38 2.96
CA HIS A 241 -21.38 -16.73 3.54
C HIS A 241 -21.00 -15.75 4.65
N PRO A 242 -21.66 -15.80 5.83
CA PRO A 242 -21.46 -14.86 6.94
C PRO A 242 -20.09 -15.00 7.62
N ASP A 243 -19.30 -16.01 7.26
CA ASP A 243 -17.94 -16.27 7.69
C ASP A 243 -16.88 -15.55 6.84
N TRP A 244 -17.23 -15.09 5.65
CA TRP A 244 -16.34 -14.27 4.80
C TRP A 244 -16.32 -12.81 5.24
N ARG A 245 -15.19 -12.13 4.99
CA ARG A 245 -14.98 -10.72 5.34
C ARG A 245 -14.50 -9.92 4.14
N LEU A 246 -14.82 -8.63 4.13
CA LEU A 246 -14.33 -7.67 3.15
C LEU A 246 -13.46 -6.62 3.85
N ARG A 247 -12.25 -6.39 3.32
CA ARG A 247 -11.38 -5.28 3.74
C ARG A 247 -11.20 -4.30 2.60
N ILE A 248 -11.51 -3.03 2.85
CA ILE A 248 -11.33 -1.94 1.90
C ILE A 248 -10.20 -1.03 2.37
N TYR A 249 -9.11 -0.96 1.60
CA TYR A 249 -7.94 -0.14 1.85
C TYR A 249 -7.99 1.14 1.01
N GLY A 250 -7.94 2.29 1.66
CA GLY A 250 -8.02 3.57 0.97
C GLY A 250 -8.28 4.76 1.88
N ARG A 251 -8.13 5.95 1.29
CA ARG A 251 -8.58 7.22 1.86
C ARG A 251 -9.34 7.99 0.79
N GLY A 252 -10.28 8.83 1.20
CA GLY A 252 -11.00 9.70 0.30
C GLY A 252 -12.30 10.23 0.91
N PRO A 253 -12.94 11.19 0.23
CA PRO A 253 -14.13 11.88 0.73
C PRO A 253 -15.35 10.97 0.90
N GLN A 254 -15.38 9.79 0.28
CA GLN A 254 -16.50 8.85 0.43
C GLN A 254 -16.48 8.05 1.74
N LEU A 255 -15.41 8.12 2.55
CA LEU A 255 -15.30 7.32 3.78
C LEU A 255 -16.52 7.46 4.70
N PRO A 256 -17.05 8.67 5.00
CA PRO A 256 -18.23 8.80 5.85
C PRO A 256 -19.50 8.21 5.22
N ALA A 257 -19.67 8.35 3.90
CA ALA A 257 -20.83 7.80 3.20
C ALA A 257 -20.80 6.26 3.18
N LEU A 258 -19.63 5.67 2.91
CA LEU A 258 -19.44 4.22 2.96
C LEU A 258 -19.68 3.67 4.36
N ARG A 259 -19.20 4.36 5.41
CA ARG A 259 -19.45 3.95 6.79
C ARG A 259 -20.96 3.93 7.10
N ARG A 260 -21.70 4.99 6.74
CA ARG A 260 -23.15 5.02 6.93
C ARG A 260 -23.85 3.87 6.21
N GLN A 261 -23.51 3.62 4.95
CA GLN A 261 -24.08 2.52 4.17
C GLN A 261 -23.81 1.15 4.81
N ILE A 262 -22.57 0.93 5.31
CA ILE A 262 -22.22 -0.30 6.04
C ILE A 262 -23.07 -0.46 7.30
N ASP A 263 -23.27 0.62 8.05
CA ASP A 263 -24.04 0.61 9.30
C ASP A 263 -25.54 0.40 9.03
N GLU A 264 -26.11 1.07 8.01
CA GLU A 264 -27.51 0.95 7.57
C GLU A 264 -27.85 -0.47 7.08
N LEU A 265 -26.91 -1.15 6.43
CA LEU A 265 -27.06 -2.54 5.98
C LEU A 265 -26.71 -3.58 7.06
N GLY A 266 -26.33 -3.15 8.27
CA GLY A 266 -25.93 -4.08 9.35
C GLY A 266 -24.61 -4.84 9.08
N LEU A 267 -23.76 -4.34 8.18
CA LEU A 267 -22.54 -5.01 7.72
C LEU A 267 -21.28 -4.65 8.51
N ALA A 268 -21.40 -3.94 9.64
CA ALA A 268 -20.26 -3.50 10.44
C ALA A 268 -19.35 -4.66 10.93
N GLY A 269 -19.92 -5.84 11.14
CA GLY A 269 -19.16 -7.07 11.47
C GLY A 269 -18.54 -7.79 10.27
N HIS A 270 -18.88 -7.39 9.05
CA HIS A 270 -18.53 -8.07 7.80
C HIS A 270 -17.59 -7.26 6.90
N ILE A 271 -17.69 -5.93 6.94
CA ILE A 271 -16.86 -5.01 6.15
C ILE A 271 -16.00 -4.14 7.06
N THR A 272 -14.69 -4.08 6.78
CA THR A 272 -13.75 -3.23 7.51
C THR A 272 -13.11 -2.21 6.58
N LEU A 273 -13.27 -0.92 6.91
CA LEU A 273 -12.56 0.19 6.25
C LEU A 273 -11.17 0.34 6.90
N MET A 274 -10.12 -0.11 6.22
CA MET A 274 -8.77 -0.26 6.78
C MET A 274 -7.93 1.03 6.75
N GLY A 275 -8.40 2.06 6.04
CA GLY A 275 -7.58 3.23 5.75
C GLY A 275 -6.52 2.95 4.67
N ALA A 276 -5.63 3.92 4.40
CA ALA A 276 -4.54 3.73 3.45
C ALA A 276 -3.42 2.88 4.07
N HIS A 277 -2.86 1.97 3.27
CA HIS A 277 -1.77 1.08 3.65
C HIS A 277 -0.70 1.02 2.56
N SER A 278 0.57 0.90 2.94
CA SER A 278 1.72 0.80 2.04
C SER A 278 2.87 0.10 2.76
N PRO A 279 3.52 -0.91 2.16
CA PRO A 279 3.19 -1.56 0.88
C PRO A 279 1.85 -2.31 0.92
N ILE A 280 1.03 -2.20 -0.13
CA ILE A 280 -0.32 -2.82 -0.20
C ILE A 280 -0.24 -4.32 -0.51
N GLU A 281 0.87 -4.76 -1.08
CA GLU A 281 1.17 -6.12 -1.48
C GLU A 281 1.04 -7.10 -0.31
N THR A 282 1.37 -6.68 0.93
CA THR A 282 1.22 -7.49 2.14
C THR A 282 -0.25 -7.76 2.49
N GLU A 283 -1.16 -6.93 2.00
CA GLU A 283 -2.60 -7.05 2.22
C GLU A 283 -3.29 -7.75 1.05
N TRP A 284 -2.79 -7.57 -0.18
CA TRP A 284 -3.23 -8.40 -1.30
C TRP A 284 -2.97 -9.88 -1.01
N ALA A 285 -1.76 -10.24 -0.59
CA ALA A 285 -1.39 -11.63 -0.28
C ALA A 285 -2.23 -12.27 0.84
N LYS A 286 -2.94 -11.47 1.66
CA LYS A 286 -3.89 -11.95 2.68
C LYS A 286 -5.24 -12.33 2.10
N GLY A 287 -5.65 -11.73 0.99
CA GLY A 287 -6.93 -11.99 0.34
C GLY A 287 -6.93 -13.29 -0.44
N ALA A 288 -8.08 -13.94 -0.52
CA ALA A 288 -8.31 -15.01 -1.48
C ALA A 288 -8.95 -14.52 -2.79
N ILE A 289 -9.55 -13.32 -2.76
CA ILE A 289 -10.15 -12.65 -3.92
C ILE A 289 -9.89 -11.15 -3.81
N ALA A 290 -9.61 -10.49 -4.93
CA ALA A 290 -9.58 -9.03 -5.02
C ALA A 290 -10.83 -8.50 -5.73
N ALA A 291 -11.37 -7.37 -5.27
CA ALA A 291 -12.52 -6.71 -5.89
C ALA A 291 -12.15 -5.33 -6.44
N VAL A 292 -12.44 -5.09 -7.72
CA VAL A 292 -12.21 -3.81 -8.42
C VAL A 292 -13.49 -3.35 -9.11
N THR A 293 -14.27 -2.52 -8.42
CA THR A 293 -15.65 -2.18 -8.81
C THR A 293 -15.79 -0.86 -9.56
N SER A 294 -14.70 -0.33 -10.12
CA SER A 294 -14.68 1.00 -10.75
C SER A 294 -15.72 1.19 -11.87
N ARG A 295 -16.18 2.43 -12.04
CA ARG A 295 -16.93 2.82 -13.24
C ARG A 295 -16.02 3.03 -14.45
N GLU A 296 -14.82 3.53 -14.19
CA GLU A 296 -13.82 3.87 -15.20
C GLU A 296 -12.43 3.54 -14.66
N GLU A 297 -11.58 2.97 -15.51
CA GLU A 297 -10.16 2.75 -15.29
C GLU A 297 -9.40 3.20 -16.54
N SER A 298 -8.21 3.80 -16.39
CA SER A 298 -7.32 4.01 -17.53
C SER A 298 -6.45 2.78 -17.81
N PHE A 299 -6.14 2.01 -16.76
CA PHE A 299 -5.36 0.77 -16.84
C PHE A 299 -5.85 -0.23 -15.78
N GLY A 300 -5.63 0.08 -14.49
CA GLY A 300 -5.99 -0.81 -13.38
C GLY A 300 -4.79 -1.42 -12.68
N MET A 301 -3.84 -0.60 -12.20
CA MET A 301 -2.63 -1.11 -11.51
C MET A 301 -2.96 -2.04 -10.34
N THR A 302 -4.04 -1.75 -9.59
CA THR A 302 -4.48 -2.58 -8.45
C THR A 302 -4.88 -3.99 -8.85
N ILE A 303 -5.34 -4.17 -10.10
CA ILE A 303 -5.63 -5.50 -10.67
C ILE A 303 -4.31 -6.27 -10.77
N VAL A 304 -3.31 -5.69 -11.45
CA VAL A 304 -2.00 -6.32 -11.64
C VAL A 304 -1.26 -6.55 -10.32
N GLU A 305 -1.34 -5.61 -9.37
CA GLU A 305 -0.77 -5.75 -8.02
C GLU A 305 -1.36 -6.96 -7.28
N ALA A 306 -2.69 -7.15 -7.34
CA ALA A 306 -3.35 -8.31 -6.75
C ALA A 306 -2.97 -9.62 -7.46
N MET A 307 -2.94 -9.60 -8.79
CA MET A 307 -2.56 -10.76 -9.61
C MET A 307 -1.11 -11.21 -9.32
N HIS A 308 -0.14 -10.30 -9.16
CA HIS A 308 1.24 -10.67 -8.77
C HIS A 308 1.31 -11.35 -7.40
N CYS A 309 0.38 -11.03 -6.49
CA CYS A 309 0.23 -11.72 -5.20
C CYS A 309 -0.51 -13.06 -5.29
N GLY A 310 -0.85 -13.54 -6.49
CA GLY A 310 -1.58 -14.81 -6.70
C GLY A 310 -3.06 -14.72 -6.35
N VAL A 311 -3.64 -13.53 -6.37
CA VAL A 311 -5.06 -13.31 -6.01
C VAL A 311 -5.88 -13.12 -7.28
N PRO A 312 -6.89 -13.96 -7.54
CA PRO A 312 -7.82 -13.74 -8.64
C PRO A 312 -8.67 -12.47 -8.40
N VAL A 313 -8.99 -11.75 -9.47
CA VAL A 313 -9.68 -10.47 -9.40
C VAL A 313 -11.09 -10.58 -9.97
N VAL A 314 -12.09 -10.14 -9.20
CA VAL A 314 -13.42 -9.80 -9.71
C VAL A 314 -13.41 -8.31 -10.02
N ALA A 315 -13.36 -7.97 -11.30
CA ALA A 315 -13.31 -6.60 -11.77
C ALA A 315 -14.54 -6.26 -12.60
N THR A 316 -14.96 -5.02 -12.52
CA THR A 316 -15.94 -4.45 -13.45
C THR A 316 -15.31 -4.29 -14.84
N ASP A 317 -16.04 -4.69 -15.87
CA ASP A 317 -15.63 -4.62 -17.28
C ASP A 317 -15.73 -3.19 -17.80
N CYS A 318 -14.84 -2.33 -17.29
CA CYS A 318 -14.72 -0.97 -17.77
C CYS A 318 -14.29 -1.00 -19.25
N PRO A 319 -14.77 -0.07 -20.09
CA PRO A 319 -14.41 -0.05 -21.52
C PRO A 319 -12.91 0.07 -21.84
N HIS A 320 -12.09 0.39 -20.84
CA HIS A 320 -10.64 0.53 -20.94
C HIS A 320 -9.98 -0.10 -19.71
N GLY A 321 -8.88 -0.83 -19.88
CA GLY A 321 -8.04 -1.30 -18.78
C GLY A 321 -8.32 -2.74 -18.32
N PRO A 322 -9.36 -3.03 -17.50
CA PRO A 322 -9.59 -4.35 -16.91
C PRO A 322 -9.66 -5.48 -17.92
N GLY A 323 -10.44 -5.34 -19.00
CA GLY A 323 -10.56 -6.37 -20.05
C GLY A 323 -9.29 -6.56 -20.90
N GLU A 324 -8.31 -5.66 -20.82
CA GLU A 324 -6.99 -5.84 -21.43
C GLU A 324 -6.02 -6.59 -20.51
N ILE A 325 -6.28 -6.58 -19.20
CA ILE A 325 -5.46 -7.22 -18.16
C ILE A 325 -5.96 -8.64 -17.88
N ILE A 326 -7.28 -8.78 -17.74
CA ILE A 326 -7.97 -10.00 -17.32
C ILE A 326 -8.51 -10.73 -18.55
N THR A 327 -8.17 -12.01 -18.66
CA THR A 327 -8.81 -12.99 -19.52
C THR A 327 -9.97 -13.61 -18.73
N ASP A 328 -11.20 -13.17 -19.01
CA ASP A 328 -12.39 -13.56 -18.25
C ASP A 328 -12.56 -15.09 -18.14
N GLY A 329 -12.84 -15.55 -16.92
CA GLY A 329 -12.98 -16.96 -16.57
C GLY A 329 -11.67 -17.74 -16.44
N GLN A 330 -10.51 -17.16 -16.77
CA GLN A 330 -9.21 -17.85 -16.72
C GLN A 330 -8.29 -17.30 -15.62
N ASP A 331 -8.05 -15.99 -15.61
CA ASP A 331 -7.13 -15.32 -14.68
C ASP A 331 -7.81 -14.21 -13.83
N GLY A 332 -9.13 -14.09 -13.97
CA GLY A 332 -10.02 -13.21 -13.22
C GLY A 332 -11.46 -13.35 -13.74
N LEU A 333 -12.38 -12.59 -13.15
CA LEU A 333 -13.77 -12.49 -13.61
C LEU A 333 -14.12 -11.03 -13.93
N LEU A 334 -14.74 -10.82 -15.08
CA LEU A 334 -15.28 -9.54 -15.52
C LEU A 334 -16.79 -9.49 -15.29
N VAL A 335 -17.27 -8.41 -14.68
CA VAL A 335 -18.70 -8.18 -14.39
C VAL A 335 -19.16 -6.84 -14.96
N PRO A 336 -20.45 -6.66 -15.32
CA PRO A 336 -20.91 -5.40 -15.90
C PRO A 336 -20.66 -4.18 -14.99
N VAL A 337 -20.29 -3.05 -15.59
CA VAL A 337 -20.16 -1.78 -14.85
C VAL A 337 -21.50 -1.36 -14.29
N GLY A 338 -21.52 -0.97 -13.01
CA GLY A 338 -22.74 -0.48 -12.37
C GLY A 338 -23.63 -1.55 -11.77
N ASP A 339 -23.25 -2.83 -11.88
CA ASP A 339 -24.06 -3.98 -11.48
C ASP A 339 -23.60 -4.60 -10.15
N ALA A 340 -24.26 -4.23 -9.05
CA ALA A 340 -24.00 -4.83 -7.74
C ALA A 340 -24.31 -6.34 -7.69
N ASP A 341 -25.26 -6.80 -8.50
CA ASP A 341 -25.69 -8.20 -8.53
C ASP A 341 -24.66 -9.04 -9.28
N GLY A 342 -24.14 -8.52 -10.38
CA GLY A 342 -22.99 -9.05 -11.09
C GLY A 342 -21.75 -9.14 -10.22
N ILE A 343 -21.43 -8.08 -9.46
CA ILE A 343 -20.32 -8.10 -8.49
C ILE A 343 -20.53 -9.20 -7.44
N ALA A 344 -21.72 -9.28 -6.84
CA ALA A 344 -22.03 -10.31 -5.84
C ALA A 344 -21.90 -11.72 -6.44
N LYS A 345 -22.44 -11.93 -7.65
CA LYS A 345 -22.34 -13.21 -8.36
C LYS A 345 -20.89 -13.60 -8.63
N GLY A 346 -20.07 -12.68 -9.15
CA GLY A 346 -18.64 -12.95 -9.40
C GLY A 346 -17.88 -13.32 -8.13
N LEU A 347 -18.13 -12.60 -7.03
CA LEU A 347 -17.55 -12.92 -5.73
C LEU A 347 -18.01 -14.30 -5.23
N LEU A 348 -19.31 -14.59 -5.29
CA LEU A 348 -19.88 -15.87 -4.86
C LEU A 348 -19.34 -17.05 -5.67
N THR A 349 -19.16 -16.91 -6.98
CA THR A 349 -18.53 -17.94 -7.84
C THR A 349 -17.17 -18.35 -7.29
N LEU A 350 -16.30 -17.39 -6.98
CA LEU A 350 -14.97 -17.69 -6.45
C LEU A 350 -15.00 -18.12 -4.97
N ILE A 351 -15.95 -17.63 -4.17
CA ILE A 351 -16.12 -18.05 -2.77
C ILE A 351 -16.54 -19.53 -2.69
N GLU A 352 -17.39 -19.98 -3.61
CA GLU A 352 -18.02 -21.31 -3.58
C GLU A 352 -17.19 -22.40 -4.28
N ASP A 353 -16.20 -22.01 -5.09
CA ASP A 353 -15.33 -22.92 -5.81
C ASP A 353 -13.84 -22.69 -5.47
N ASP A 354 -13.34 -23.47 -4.52
CA ASP A 354 -11.95 -23.43 -4.03
C ASP A 354 -10.92 -23.85 -5.09
N GLU A 355 -11.28 -24.71 -6.05
CA GLU A 355 -10.38 -25.15 -7.11
C GLU A 355 -10.26 -24.08 -8.19
N LEU A 356 -11.40 -23.53 -8.64
CA LEU A 356 -11.44 -22.40 -9.55
C LEU A 356 -10.69 -21.20 -8.98
N ARG A 357 -10.96 -20.83 -7.72
CA ARG A 357 -10.29 -19.69 -7.08
C ARG A 357 -8.76 -19.85 -7.05
N ARG A 358 -8.25 -21.02 -6.70
CA ARG A 358 -6.79 -21.27 -6.63
C ARG A 358 -6.13 -21.36 -8.01
N SER A 359 -6.75 -22.07 -8.95
CA SER A 359 -6.25 -22.17 -10.32
C SER A 359 -6.24 -20.81 -11.02
N MET A 360 -7.29 -20.02 -10.85
CA MET A 360 -7.38 -18.65 -11.37
C MET A 360 -6.35 -17.72 -10.71
N GLY A 361 -6.10 -17.85 -9.40
CA GLY A 361 -5.04 -17.09 -8.73
C GLY A 361 -3.63 -17.43 -9.24
N ALA A 362 -3.37 -18.70 -9.57
CA ALA A 362 -2.11 -19.11 -10.19
C ALA A 362 -1.98 -18.57 -11.63
N ALA A 363 -3.06 -18.64 -12.42
CA ALA A 363 -3.11 -18.07 -13.76
C ALA A 363 -2.91 -16.55 -13.76
N ALA A 364 -3.57 -15.85 -12.82
CA ALA A 364 -3.42 -14.42 -12.58
C ALA A 364 -1.96 -14.03 -12.38
N ARG A 365 -1.23 -14.77 -11.53
CA ARG A 365 0.19 -14.49 -11.28
C ARG A 365 1.04 -14.60 -12.53
N ILE A 366 0.79 -15.61 -13.37
CA ILE A 366 1.51 -15.78 -14.65
C ILE A 366 1.14 -14.65 -15.62
N ALA A 367 -0.14 -14.31 -15.72
CA ALA A 367 -0.63 -13.25 -16.61
C ALA A 367 -0.08 -11.86 -16.25
N ALA A 368 0.09 -11.59 -14.95
CA ALA A 368 0.64 -10.33 -14.44
C ALA A 368 2.07 -10.05 -14.92
N GLU A 369 2.87 -11.09 -15.19
CA GLU A 369 4.25 -10.94 -15.69
C GLU A 369 4.33 -10.18 -17.03
N ARG A 370 3.23 -10.08 -17.79
CA ARG A 370 3.15 -9.21 -18.99
C ARG A 370 3.39 -7.73 -18.67
N TYR A 371 3.11 -7.31 -17.44
CA TYR A 371 3.21 -5.94 -16.97
C TYR A 371 4.42 -5.69 -16.08
N ALA A 372 5.33 -6.66 -15.95
CA ALA A 372 6.61 -6.46 -15.27
C ALA A 372 7.35 -5.24 -15.87
N PRO A 373 7.96 -4.36 -15.06
CA PRO A 373 8.58 -3.12 -15.53
C PRO A 373 9.61 -3.35 -16.64
N GLU A 374 10.33 -4.47 -16.61
CA GLU A 374 11.31 -4.87 -17.61
C GLU A 374 10.67 -5.12 -18.98
N ARG A 375 9.48 -5.76 -19.02
CA ARG A 375 8.75 -6.01 -20.28
C ARG A 375 8.12 -4.74 -20.84
N VAL A 376 7.66 -3.86 -19.95
CA VAL A 376 7.16 -2.53 -20.34
C VAL A 376 8.31 -1.68 -20.88
N ALA A 377 9.47 -1.66 -20.21
CA ALA A 377 10.68 -0.98 -20.66
C ALA A 377 11.13 -1.47 -22.05
N ALA A 378 11.14 -2.78 -22.29
CA ALA A 378 11.43 -3.34 -23.62
C ALA A 378 10.44 -2.86 -24.70
N SER A 379 9.19 -2.57 -24.32
CA SER A 379 8.19 -2.01 -25.24
C SER A 379 8.46 -0.53 -25.57
N TYR A 380 8.94 0.25 -24.60
CA TYR A 380 9.46 1.59 -24.85
C TYR A 380 10.67 1.56 -25.79
N GLU A 381 11.63 0.65 -25.56
CA GLU A 381 12.82 0.52 -26.39
C GLU A 381 12.47 0.21 -27.84
N ARG A 382 11.55 -0.74 -28.09
CA ARG A 382 11.05 -1.03 -29.44
C ARG A 382 10.40 0.18 -30.10
N LEU A 383 9.52 0.91 -29.39
CA LEU A 383 8.93 2.13 -29.92
C LEU A 383 10.00 3.17 -30.28
N ILE A 384 10.98 3.37 -29.41
CA ILE A 384 12.08 4.32 -29.64
C ILE A 384 12.89 3.91 -30.88
N GLU A 385 13.21 2.63 -31.04
CA GLU A 385 13.94 2.11 -32.21
C GLU A 385 13.15 2.29 -33.51
N GLU A 386 11.85 1.99 -33.52
CA GLU A 386 10.95 2.21 -34.66
C GLU A 386 10.95 3.68 -35.10
N LEU A 387 10.86 4.60 -34.14
CA LEU A 387 10.86 6.05 -34.40
C LEU A 387 12.21 6.55 -34.96
N HIS A 388 13.33 6.00 -34.47
CA HIS A 388 14.65 6.33 -35.01
C HIS A 388 14.80 5.84 -36.46
N THR A 389 14.37 4.61 -36.75
CA THR A 389 14.40 4.07 -38.12
C THR A 389 13.53 4.89 -39.06
N ALA A 390 12.32 5.27 -38.64
CA ALA A 390 11.43 6.12 -39.43
C ALA A 390 12.04 7.50 -39.74
N ARG A 391 12.70 8.13 -38.76
CA ARG A 391 13.45 9.39 -38.98
C ARG A 391 14.64 9.22 -39.94
N GLY A 392 15.36 8.11 -39.81
CA GLY A 392 16.51 7.79 -40.67
C GLY A 392 16.12 7.55 -42.13
N ALA A 393 14.97 6.93 -42.38
CA ALA A 393 14.44 6.69 -43.72
C ALA A 393 13.89 7.95 -44.42
N ALA A 394 13.49 8.97 -43.65
CA ALA A 394 12.97 10.25 -44.16
C ALA A 394 14.05 11.30 -44.49
N ALA A 395 15.34 11.03 -44.22
CA ALA A 395 16.43 11.94 -44.55
C ALA A 395 16.97 11.67 -45.97
N PRO A 396 17.22 12.69 -46.83
CA PRO A 396 17.91 12.48 -48.09
C PRO A 396 19.32 11.96 -47.79
N ALA A 397 19.75 10.95 -48.54
CA ALA A 397 21.07 10.34 -48.43
C ALA A 397 22.20 11.35 -48.70
N HIS A 398 22.63 12.09 -47.66
CA HIS A 398 23.80 12.96 -47.74
C HIS A 398 25.03 12.23 -47.22
N ARG A 399 25.81 11.74 -48.20
CA ARG A 399 27.23 11.33 -48.18
C ARG A 399 27.89 11.14 -46.80
N ARG A 400 28.16 9.86 -46.48
CA ARG A 400 29.22 9.43 -45.55
C ARG A 400 30.52 10.16 -45.90
N ARG A 401 30.99 11.01 -44.99
CA ARG A 401 32.37 11.50 -44.99
C ARG A 401 33.22 10.46 -44.27
N MET A 402 34.15 9.84 -45.01
CA MET A 402 35.17 8.96 -44.44
C MET A 402 36.07 9.77 -43.50
N ALA A 403 36.23 9.29 -42.27
CA ALA A 403 37.24 9.78 -41.34
C ALA A 403 38.58 9.07 -41.61
N ALA A 404 39.64 9.86 -41.70
CA ALA A 404 41.03 9.42 -41.80
C ALA A 404 41.54 8.86 -40.45
N PRO A 405 42.57 8.01 -40.43
CA PRO A 405 43.01 7.32 -39.22
C PRO A 405 43.83 8.26 -38.33
N LEU A 406 43.49 8.32 -37.04
CA LEU A 406 44.31 8.98 -36.03
C LEU A 406 45.18 7.95 -35.29
N LEU A 407 46.47 8.31 -35.27
CA LEU A 407 47.63 7.62 -34.72
C LEU A 407 47.43 7.04 -33.32
N ALA A 408 47.93 5.82 -33.15
CA ALA A 408 48.16 5.18 -31.87
C ALA A 408 49.15 6.00 -31.03
N ARG A 409 48.79 6.26 -29.76
CA ARG A 409 49.75 6.61 -28.70
C ARG A 409 49.83 5.47 -27.68
N SER A 410 51.07 5.22 -27.30
CA SER A 410 51.63 4.12 -26.53
C SER A 410 51.00 3.90 -25.15
N ALA A 411 50.91 2.62 -24.80
CA ALA A 411 50.61 2.11 -23.47
C ALA A 411 51.60 2.64 -22.43
N GLY A 412 51.08 3.26 -21.37
CA GLY A 412 51.77 3.45 -20.11
C GLY A 412 51.57 2.22 -19.22
N ALA A 413 52.67 1.71 -18.66
CA ALA A 413 52.70 0.55 -17.77
C ALA A 413 51.88 0.76 -16.48
N PRO A 414 51.35 -0.31 -15.87
CA PRO A 414 50.59 -0.23 -14.63
C PRO A 414 51.52 -0.02 -13.43
N LEU A 415 51.28 1.05 -12.66
CA LEU A 415 51.85 1.22 -11.33
C LEU A 415 51.05 0.38 -10.32
N THR A 416 51.67 -0.73 -9.93
CA THR A 416 51.63 -1.38 -8.61
C THR A 416 50.43 -1.07 -7.70
N GLY A 417 49.49 -2.01 -7.70
CA GLY A 417 48.50 -2.16 -6.63
C GLY A 417 49.12 -2.86 -5.43
N THR A 418 49.43 -2.11 -4.38
CA THR A 418 49.59 -2.63 -3.01
C THR A 418 49.58 -1.45 -2.06
N LEU A 419 48.40 -1.10 -1.54
CA LEU A 419 48.15 -0.37 -0.26
C LEU A 419 46.69 0.13 -0.12
N LYS A 420 45.90 0.18 -1.21
CA LYS A 420 44.47 0.57 -1.14
C LYS A 420 43.53 -0.53 -0.61
N GLY A 421 43.92 -1.80 -0.66
CA GLY A 421 43.11 -2.93 -0.16
C GLY A 421 43.04 -3.00 1.37
N ALA A 422 44.16 -2.74 2.05
CA ALA A 422 44.25 -2.84 3.51
C ALA A 422 43.58 -1.67 4.24
N VAL A 423 43.66 -0.45 3.69
CA VAL A 423 43.06 0.75 4.33
C VAL A 423 41.54 0.80 4.15
N LYS A 424 40.99 0.21 3.07
CA LYS A 424 39.53 0.16 2.84
C LYS A 424 38.83 -0.89 3.72
N GLN A 425 39.56 -1.88 4.24
CA GLN A 425 39.06 -2.85 5.22
C GLN A 425 39.02 -2.30 6.67
N LEU A 426 39.76 -1.23 6.97
CA LEU A 426 39.75 -0.59 8.30
C LEU A 426 38.59 0.41 8.51
N ILE A 427 37.94 0.88 7.46
CA ILE A 427 36.76 1.77 7.57
C ILE A 427 35.51 0.90 7.72
N ARG A 428 35.14 0.58 8.97
CA ARG A 428 33.94 -0.18 9.30
C ARG A 428 32.69 0.60 8.88
N LYS A 429 31.96 0.10 7.88
CA LYS A 429 30.71 0.73 7.40
C LYS A 429 29.63 0.70 8.48
N PRO A 430 28.79 1.75 8.58
CA PRO A 430 27.68 1.79 9.53
C PRO A 430 26.63 0.73 9.18
N LEU A 431 26.07 0.09 10.20
CA LEU A 431 24.93 -0.82 10.02
C LEU A 431 23.70 -0.03 9.56
N ARG A 432 23.00 -0.56 8.54
CA ARG A 432 21.71 -0.06 8.05
C ARG A 432 20.76 -1.25 7.83
N PRO A 433 20.37 -1.97 8.90
CA PRO A 433 19.61 -3.20 8.76
C PRO A 433 18.20 -2.89 8.25
N VAL A 434 17.79 -3.60 7.20
CA VAL A 434 16.42 -3.61 6.66
C VAL A 434 15.99 -5.06 6.62
N ALA A 435 14.74 -5.34 7.02
CA ALA A 435 14.22 -6.70 7.04
C ALA A 435 12.80 -6.77 6.52
N SER A 436 12.49 -7.92 5.92
CA SER A 436 11.12 -8.41 5.79
C SER A 436 10.85 -9.41 6.91
N CYS A 437 9.61 -9.56 7.34
CA CYS A 437 9.24 -10.65 8.22
C CYS A 437 7.95 -11.32 7.77
N ARG A 438 7.81 -12.59 8.13
CA ARG A 438 6.62 -13.40 7.87
C ARG A 438 6.21 -14.19 9.09
N VAL A 439 4.90 -14.32 9.29
CA VAL A 439 4.34 -15.21 10.30
C VAL A 439 4.20 -16.62 9.72
N THR A 440 4.80 -17.62 10.36
CA THR A 440 4.71 -19.03 9.94
C THR A 440 3.37 -19.64 10.35
N ALA A 441 3.07 -20.85 9.86
CA ALA A 441 1.84 -21.57 10.21
C ALA A 441 1.72 -21.87 11.72
N GLU A 442 2.85 -21.98 12.42
CA GLU A 442 2.93 -22.20 13.87
C GLU A 442 2.78 -20.90 14.69
N GLY A 443 2.77 -19.75 14.00
CA GLY A 443 2.71 -18.41 14.60
C GLY A 443 4.07 -17.82 14.98
N ASN A 444 5.18 -18.41 14.53
CA ASN A 444 6.52 -17.86 14.72
C ASN A 444 6.74 -16.69 13.76
N VAL A 445 7.63 -15.75 14.12
CA VAL A 445 8.00 -14.64 13.22
C VAL A 445 9.38 -14.91 12.64
N ALA A 446 9.42 -15.29 11.38
CA ALA A 446 10.66 -15.40 10.62
C ALA A 446 11.06 -14.02 10.10
N VAL A 447 12.28 -13.58 10.43
CA VAL A 447 12.86 -12.28 10.05
C VAL A 447 13.97 -12.52 9.05
N LEU A 448 13.86 -11.87 7.89
CA LEU A 448 14.78 -11.96 6.76
C LEU A 448 15.46 -10.60 6.58
N LEU A 449 16.70 -10.51 7.03
CA LEU A 449 17.50 -9.29 6.96
C LEU A 449 18.26 -9.21 5.63
N GLU A 450 18.08 -8.10 4.92
CA GLU A 450 18.77 -7.83 3.67
C GLU A 450 20.29 -7.75 3.90
N PRO A 451 21.11 -8.45 3.10
CA PRO A 451 22.56 -8.41 3.26
C PRO A 451 23.14 -7.02 2.95
N ALA A 452 22.43 -6.23 2.14
CA ALA A 452 22.77 -4.84 1.85
C ALA A 452 22.69 -3.99 3.14
N GLY A 453 23.82 -3.44 3.58
CA GLY A 453 23.91 -2.61 4.79
C GLY A 453 24.26 -3.38 6.07
N LEU A 454 24.46 -4.70 5.98
CA LEU A 454 25.04 -5.53 7.03
C LEU A 454 26.53 -5.75 6.76
N HIS A 455 27.36 -5.52 7.77
CA HIS A 455 28.82 -5.66 7.68
C HIS A 455 29.38 -6.17 9.00
N GLY A 456 30.22 -7.20 8.93
CA GLY A 456 30.79 -7.91 10.09
C GLY A 456 30.51 -9.41 10.00
N GLY A 457 31.34 -10.24 10.64
CA GLY A 457 31.18 -11.70 10.66
C GLY A 457 30.22 -12.19 11.75
N GLU A 458 30.14 -11.47 12.87
CA GLU A 458 29.26 -11.78 13.99
C GLU A 458 28.25 -10.65 14.17
N LEU A 459 26.97 -10.98 13.95
CA LEU A 459 25.83 -10.09 14.13
C LEU A 459 24.78 -10.81 14.96
N GLU A 460 24.10 -10.08 15.82
CA GLU A 460 23.02 -10.58 16.66
C GLU A 460 21.72 -9.83 16.39
N LEU A 461 20.59 -10.52 16.44
CA LEU A 461 19.28 -9.90 16.48
C LEU A 461 18.83 -9.78 17.95
N THR A 462 18.33 -8.61 18.33
CA THR A 462 17.76 -8.39 19.66
C THR A 462 16.34 -7.84 19.56
N VAL A 463 15.49 -8.27 20.49
CA VAL A 463 14.09 -7.83 20.61
C VAL A 463 13.97 -7.07 21.93
N THR A 464 13.65 -5.78 21.85
CA THR A 464 13.71 -4.86 23.00
C THR A 464 12.33 -4.26 23.30
N ARG A 465 11.88 -4.32 24.56
CA ARG A 465 10.62 -3.69 24.96
C ARG A 465 10.76 -2.17 24.89
N ARG A 466 9.81 -1.51 24.22
CA ARG A 466 9.84 -0.05 24.10
C ARG A 466 9.59 0.60 25.46
N LYS A 467 10.42 1.59 25.81
CA LYS A 467 10.34 2.34 27.08
C LYS A 467 10.46 1.44 28.32
N SER A 468 11.32 0.42 28.26
CA SER A 468 11.68 -0.42 29.40
C SER A 468 13.20 -0.48 29.54
N ASP A 469 13.67 -0.63 30.78
CA ASP A 469 15.08 -0.88 31.12
C ASP A 469 15.38 -2.39 31.20
N GLU A 470 14.39 -3.25 30.96
CA GLU A 470 14.58 -4.70 30.87
C GLU A 470 15.61 -5.07 29.79
N PRO A 471 16.47 -6.08 30.06
CA PRO A 471 17.44 -6.53 29.08
C PRO A 471 16.73 -7.08 27.83
N PRO A 472 17.28 -6.87 26.62
CA PRO A 472 16.67 -7.36 25.41
C PRO A 472 16.80 -8.89 25.29
N PHE A 473 15.81 -9.53 24.66
CA PHE A 473 15.95 -10.91 24.23
C PHE A 473 16.93 -10.99 23.07
N ARG A 474 17.88 -11.92 23.14
CA ARG A 474 18.82 -12.21 22.05
C ARG A 474 18.28 -13.39 21.24
N VAL A 475 18.17 -13.19 19.93
CA VAL A 475 17.68 -14.20 18.99
C VAL A 475 18.84 -14.56 18.06
N PRO A 476 19.14 -15.86 17.87
CA PRO A 476 20.17 -16.29 16.93
C PRO A 476 19.91 -15.72 15.53
N LEU A 477 20.93 -15.05 14.98
CA LEU A 477 20.90 -14.49 13.64
C LEU A 477 21.87 -15.30 12.77
N LEU A 478 21.31 -16.07 11.85
CA LEU A 478 22.04 -17.01 11.02
C LEU A 478 22.49 -16.34 9.72
N PRO A 479 23.76 -16.49 9.31
CA PRO A 479 24.23 -15.99 8.02
C PRO A 479 23.58 -16.75 6.86
N PRO A 480 23.62 -16.18 5.64
CA PRO A 480 23.08 -16.83 4.47
C PRO A 480 23.76 -18.18 4.20
N VAL A 481 22.96 -19.22 3.97
CA VAL A 481 23.45 -20.58 3.67
C VAL A 481 24.00 -20.62 2.24
N GLY A 482 25.19 -21.20 2.04
CA GLY A 482 25.77 -21.42 0.71
C GLY A 482 26.50 -20.21 0.09
N GLY A 483 26.70 -19.11 0.84
CA GLY A 483 27.56 -18.00 0.41
C GLY A 483 27.03 -17.14 -0.75
N ALA A 484 25.76 -17.31 -1.14
CA ALA A 484 25.12 -16.45 -2.15
C ALA A 484 25.10 -14.98 -1.65
N PRO A 485 25.73 -14.03 -2.34
CA PRO A 485 25.89 -12.65 -1.86
C PRO A 485 24.58 -11.89 -1.61
N SER A 486 23.48 -12.34 -2.23
CA SER A 486 22.15 -11.73 -2.16
C SER A 486 21.20 -12.42 -1.19
N ALA A 487 21.56 -13.58 -0.63
CA ALA A 487 20.69 -14.31 0.28
C ALA A 487 20.59 -13.59 1.64
N PRO A 488 19.41 -13.59 2.30
CA PRO A 488 19.21 -12.85 3.54
C PRO A 488 19.84 -13.57 4.75
N TRP A 489 20.17 -12.79 5.77
CA TRP A 489 20.38 -13.33 7.12
C TRP A 489 19.02 -13.68 7.72
N THR A 490 18.94 -14.73 8.52
CA THR A 490 17.66 -15.24 9.03
C THR A 490 17.64 -15.34 10.54
N ALA A 491 16.51 -14.98 11.15
CA ALA A 491 16.24 -15.20 12.56
C ALA A 491 14.80 -15.64 12.73
N THR A 492 14.52 -16.46 13.74
CA THR A 492 13.16 -16.90 14.06
C THR A 492 12.83 -16.48 15.49
N LEU A 493 11.78 -15.68 15.66
CA LEU A 493 11.21 -15.39 16.95
C LEU A 493 10.18 -16.48 17.22
N ASP A 494 10.54 -17.40 18.12
CA ASP A 494 9.72 -18.53 18.48
C ASP A 494 8.71 -18.14 19.57
N ARG A 495 7.43 -18.25 19.23
CA ARG A 495 6.29 -17.88 20.08
C ARG A 495 6.14 -18.78 21.30
N ALA A 496 6.65 -20.00 21.25
CA ALA A 496 6.59 -20.92 22.39
C ALA A 496 7.67 -20.64 23.44
N THR A 497 8.78 -19.99 23.05
CA THR A 497 9.96 -19.86 23.93
C THR A 497 10.30 -18.42 24.33
N LEU A 498 9.99 -17.41 23.52
CA LEU A 498 10.21 -16.02 23.92
C LEU A 498 9.05 -15.50 24.77
N ASP A 499 9.36 -15.10 26.00
CA ASP A 499 8.36 -14.62 26.96
C ASP A 499 8.15 -13.10 26.85
N LEU A 500 7.47 -12.67 25.79
CA LEU A 500 7.24 -11.25 25.52
C LEU A 500 5.99 -10.74 26.24
N ASP A 501 6.18 -9.85 27.23
CA ASP A 501 5.10 -9.12 27.88
C ASP A 501 4.23 -8.29 26.93
N GLU A 502 2.98 -8.02 27.34
CA GLU A 502 2.05 -7.17 26.59
C GLU A 502 2.66 -5.78 26.34
N GLY A 503 2.77 -5.39 25.07
CA GLY A 503 3.46 -4.17 24.70
C GLY A 503 3.98 -4.13 23.26
N ARG A 504 4.78 -3.10 22.98
CA ARG A 504 5.51 -2.96 21.72
C ARG A 504 6.97 -3.35 21.91
N TRP A 505 7.47 -4.16 21.00
CA TRP A 505 8.85 -4.63 20.95
C TRP A 505 9.52 -4.18 19.66
N ASP A 506 10.69 -3.58 19.76
CA ASP A 506 11.48 -3.07 18.64
C ASP A 506 12.68 -4.01 18.37
N LEU A 507 12.93 -4.29 17.08
CA LEU A 507 14.02 -5.17 16.66
C LEU A 507 15.30 -4.35 16.39
N HIS A 508 16.45 -4.86 16.82
CA HIS A 508 17.75 -4.25 16.57
C HIS A 508 18.77 -5.29 16.14
N VAL A 509 19.62 -4.94 15.16
CA VAL A 509 20.86 -5.66 14.89
C VAL A 509 21.97 -5.07 15.74
N VAL A 510 22.69 -5.95 16.42
CA VAL A 510 23.86 -5.63 17.25
C VAL A 510 25.09 -6.25 16.61
N ARG A 511 26.19 -5.51 16.57
CA ARG A 511 27.51 -6.01 16.19
C ARG A 511 28.42 -5.99 17.42
N PRO A 512 28.69 -7.15 18.05
CA PRO A 512 29.45 -7.21 19.30
C PRO A 512 30.85 -6.57 19.20
N SER A 513 31.52 -6.75 18.06
CA SER A 513 32.90 -6.27 17.83
C SER A 513 33.14 -4.76 17.99
N ASP A 514 32.09 -3.93 17.99
CA ASP A 514 32.17 -2.49 18.21
C ASP A 514 30.97 -1.91 18.98
N GLY A 515 30.11 -2.77 19.53
CA GLY A 515 28.90 -2.35 20.24
C GLY A 515 27.86 -1.63 19.36
N ALA A 516 28.01 -1.64 18.03
CA ALA A 516 27.06 -0.94 17.16
C ALA A 516 25.68 -1.59 17.27
N ARG A 517 24.68 -0.79 17.64
CA ARG A 517 23.27 -1.20 17.73
C ARG A 517 22.43 -0.32 16.81
N ARG A 518 21.65 -0.93 15.92
CA ARG A 518 20.77 -0.21 14.98
C ARG A 518 19.41 -0.88 14.90
N ARG A 519 18.36 -0.07 14.95
CA ARG A 519 16.98 -0.52 14.82
C ARG A 519 16.73 -0.97 13.38
N VAL A 520 15.96 -2.05 13.22
CA VAL A 520 15.70 -2.69 11.93
C VAL A 520 14.63 -1.93 11.16
N GLY A 521 14.96 -1.44 9.96
CA GLY A 521 13.99 -0.88 9.02
C GLY A 521 13.04 -1.95 8.50
N CYS A 522 11.76 -1.62 8.28
CA CYS A 522 10.77 -2.56 7.76
C CYS A 522 10.67 -2.45 6.24
N ARG A 523 10.97 -3.54 5.53
CA ARG A 523 10.65 -3.70 4.11
C ARG A 523 9.23 -4.22 3.95
N PHE A 524 8.95 -5.42 4.50
CA PHE A 524 7.63 -6.05 4.53
C PHE A 524 7.34 -6.62 5.91
N ALA A 525 6.07 -6.53 6.35
CA ALA A 525 5.57 -7.21 7.53
C ALA A 525 4.38 -8.09 7.13
N GLU A 526 4.66 -9.34 6.82
CA GLU A 526 3.71 -10.29 6.26
C GLU A 526 2.96 -11.02 7.38
N GLY A 527 1.72 -10.57 7.64
CA GLY A 527 0.85 -11.11 8.68
C GLY A 527 -0.10 -12.21 8.21
N ARG A 528 0.05 -12.73 6.98
CA ARG A 528 -0.88 -13.73 6.38
C ARG A 528 -1.09 -14.95 7.26
N GLY A 529 0.00 -15.48 7.83
CA GLY A 529 -0.06 -16.63 8.74
C GLY A 529 -0.94 -16.43 9.98
N LEU A 530 -1.32 -15.19 10.33
CA LEU A 530 -2.20 -14.91 11.48
C LEU A 530 -3.68 -15.09 11.19
N LEU A 531 -4.10 -15.19 9.92
CA LEU A 531 -5.52 -15.25 9.57
C LEU A 531 -6.18 -16.57 9.98
N ASP A 532 -5.44 -17.67 9.85
CA ASP A 532 -5.89 -19.02 10.18
C ASP A 532 -5.24 -19.57 11.45
N LEU A 533 -4.46 -18.73 12.15
CA LEU A 533 -3.75 -19.14 13.36
C LEU A 533 -4.70 -19.19 14.55
N GLU A 534 -4.64 -20.30 15.28
CA GLU A 534 -5.30 -20.40 16.58
C GLU A 534 -4.33 -20.02 17.71
N PRO A 535 -4.85 -19.42 18.81
CA PRO A 535 -4.05 -19.20 20.02
C PRO A 535 -3.49 -20.52 20.56
N LEU A 536 -2.27 -20.47 21.12
CA LEU A 536 -1.67 -21.63 21.77
C LEU A 536 -2.58 -22.14 22.91
N PRO A 537 -2.71 -23.46 23.08
CA PRO A 537 -3.45 -24.02 24.19
C PRO A 537 -2.73 -23.74 25.52
N GLY A 538 -3.50 -23.71 26.61
CA GLY A 538 -2.97 -23.48 27.94
C GLY A 538 -2.86 -22.00 28.31
N SER A 539 -2.07 -21.72 29.35
CA SER A 539 -1.84 -20.39 29.92
C SER A 539 -0.33 -20.12 29.98
N PRO A 540 0.14 -18.90 29.66
CA PRO A 540 -0.66 -17.71 29.32
C PRO A 540 -1.18 -17.73 27.87
N PHE A 541 -2.27 -17.02 27.62
CA PHE A 541 -2.64 -16.60 26.26
C PHE A 541 -1.57 -15.65 25.71
N THR A 542 -1.04 -15.96 24.52
CA THR A 542 -0.09 -15.10 23.81
C THR A 542 -0.53 -14.85 22.38
N TRP A 543 -0.27 -13.64 21.89
CA TRP A 543 -0.53 -13.26 20.50
C TRP A 543 0.44 -12.20 20.03
N TRP A 544 0.99 -12.34 18.83
CA TRP A 544 1.97 -11.41 18.28
C TRP A 544 1.58 -10.96 16.88
N ILE A 545 1.75 -9.66 16.60
CA ILE A 545 1.50 -9.09 15.27
C ILE A 545 2.71 -8.25 14.85
N PRO A 546 3.47 -8.64 13.82
CA PRO A 546 4.52 -7.80 13.28
C PRO A 546 3.93 -6.66 12.44
N TYR A 547 4.53 -5.48 12.50
CA TYR A 547 4.02 -4.32 11.77
C TYR A 547 5.11 -3.27 11.52
N PRO A 548 4.97 -2.46 10.45
CA PRO A 548 5.79 -1.27 10.26
C PRO A 548 5.33 -0.16 11.19
N THR A 549 6.26 0.46 11.91
CA THR A 549 5.96 1.68 12.67
C THR A 549 5.83 2.87 11.72
N VAL A 550 5.18 3.96 12.17
CA VAL A 550 4.97 5.17 11.37
C VAL A 550 6.29 5.77 10.84
N ASP A 551 7.37 5.61 11.60
CA ASP A 551 8.75 6.01 11.27
C ASP A 551 9.52 4.96 10.43
N GLY A 552 8.86 3.91 9.93
CA GLY A 552 9.41 2.96 8.94
C GLY A 552 10.24 1.81 9.49
N TYR A 553 10.17 1.52 10.80
CA TYR A 553 10.92 0.43 11.42
C TYR A 553 10.04 -0.79 11.70
N LEU A 554 10.66 -1.96 11.74
CA LEU A 554 9.97 -3.20 12.09
C LEU A 554 9.77 -3.29 13.61
N ALA A 555 8.53 -3.53 14.01
CA ALA A 555 8.17 -3.77 15.40
C ALA A 555 7.23 -4.97 15.52
N LEU A 556 7.12 -5.49 16.73
CA LEU A 556 6.20 -6.55 17.12
C LEU A 556 5.26 -6.02 18.21
N ARG A 557 3.95 -6.14 17.99
CA ARG A 557 2.96 -5.95 19.05
C ARG A 557 2.73 -7.30 19.70
N ALA A 558 2.99 -7.41 21.01
CA ALA A 558 2.79 -8.64 21.77
C ALA A 558 1.67 -8.46 22.79
N TRP A 559 0.91 -9.54 23.03
CA TRP A 559 -0.01 -9.72 24.13
C TRP A 559 0.38 -10.96 24.91
N ARG A 560 0.26 -10.87 26.24
CA ARG A 560 0.51 -11.96 27.17
C ARG A 560 -0.40 -11.81 28.37
N ARG A 561 -1.35 -12.72 28.54
CA ARG A 561 -2.37 -12.67 29.60
C ARG A 561 -2.54 -14.04 30.22
N PRO A 562 -2.68 -14.18 31.56
CA PRO A 562 -3.00 -15.47 32.18
C PRO A 562 -4.27 -16.10 31.59
N ALA A 563 -5.28 -15.27 31.30
CA ALA A 563 -6.46 -15.65 30.55
C ALA A 563 -6.97 -14.47 29.70
N HIS A 564 -7.66 -14.79 28.60
CA HIS A 564 -8.25 -13.80 27.69
C HIS A 564 -9.59 -14.31 27.16
N ALA A 565 -10.61 -13.44 27.15
CA ALA A 565 -11.91 -13.71 26.55
C ALA A 565 -11.99 -13.01 25.19
N GLU A 566 -11.76 -13.76 24.11
CA GLU A 566 -11.76 -13.26 22.74
C GLU A 566 -13.20 -13.07 22.23
N ALA A 567 -13.61 -11.82 22.06
CA ALA A 567 -14.89 -11.43 21.50
C ALA A 567 -14.89 -11.65 19.97
N ARG A 568 -15.40 -12.80 19.56
CA ARG A 568 -15.50 -13.20 18.14
C ARG A 568 -16.64 -12.48 17.44
N VAL A 569 -17.76 -12.28 18.13
CA VAL A 569 -18.94 -11.57 17.62
C VAL A 569 -19.31 -10.46 18.59
N ILE A 570 -19.56 -9.26 18.05
CA ILE A 570 -20.10 -8.11 18.77
C ILE A 570 -21.20 -7.55 17.87
N ARG A 571 -22.46 -7.65 18.30
CA ARG A 571 -23.63 -7.17 17.57
C ARG A 571 -24.43 -6.21 18.44
N LEU A 572 -25.03 -5.22 17.80
CA LEU A 572 -25.99 -4.33 18.44
C LEU A 572 -27.37 -4.81 18.02
N ASP A 573 -28.09 -5.41 18.96
CA ASP A 573 -29.43 -5.95 18.75
C ASP A 573 -30.46 -4.99 19.38
N ALA A 574 -31.76 -5.30 19.29
CA ALA A 574 -32.80 -4.43 19.86
C ALA A 574 -32.72 -4.29 21.40
N GLU A 575 -32.22 -5.32 22.09
CA GLU A 575 -32.20 -5.37 23.56
C GLU A 575 -30.87 -4.86 24.17
N GLY A 576 -29.78 -4.87 23.40
CA GLY A 576 -28.46 -4.54 23.92
C GLY A 576 -27.29 -4.92 23.02
N ILE A 577 -26.09 -4.94 23.62
CA ILE A 577 -24.86 -5.36 22.96
C ILE A 577 -24.68 -6.86 23.18
N ALA A 578 -24.89 -7.67 22.14
CA ALA A 578 -24.65 -9.11 22.16
C ALA A 578 -23.17 -9.41 21.88
N VAL A 579 -22.56 -10.23 22.73
CA VAL A 579 -21.17 -10.66 22.63
C VAL A 579 -21.10 -12.18 22.65
N GLU A 580 -20.44 -12.76 21.67
CA GLU A 580 -20.07 -14.19 21.66
C GLU A 580 -18.56 -14.31 21.52
N GLY A 581 -17.98 -15.29 22.21
CA GLY A 581 -16.53 -15.41 22.25
C GLY A 581 -15.97 -16.73 22.73
N THR A 582 -14.65 -16.80 22.71
CA THR A 582 -13.85 -17.95 23.15
C THR A 582 -12.93 -17.57 24.31
N LEU A 583 -12.76 -18.48 25.25
CA LEU A 583 -11.93 -18.31 26.43
C LEU A 583 -10.59 -19.03 26.22
N HIS A 584 -9.50 -18.28 26.38
CA HIS A 584 -8.12 -18.76 26.24
C HIS A 584 -7.37 -18.57 27.56
N GLY A 585 -6.44 -19.47 27.91
CA GLY A 585 -5.77 -19.46 29.22
C GLY A 585 -6.64 -19.90 30.40
N ALA A 586 -7.93 -20.14 30.19
CA ALA A 586 -8.88 -20.59 31.21
C ALA A 586 -10.02 -21.40 30.59
N ARG A 587 -10.76 -22.14 31.44
CA ARG A 587 -11.99 -22.86 31.08
C ARG A 587 -13.08 -22.64 32.12
N PHE A 588 -14.33 -22.72 31.69
CA PHE A 588 -15.50 -22.83 32.58
C PHE A 588 -15.57 -24.25 33.16
N GLY A 589 -15.94 -24.35 34.43
CA GLY A 589 -16.30 -25.63 35.06
C GLY A 589 -17.74 -26.03 34.75
N PRO A 590 -18.14 -27.28 35.06
CA PRO A 590 -19.48 -27.81 34.76
C PRO A 590 -20.61 -27.00 35.43
N ASP A 591 -20.39 -26.45 36.62
CA ASP A 591 -21.37 -25.64 37.37
C ASP A 591 -21.01 -24.14 37.37
N ALA A 592 -20.30 -23.67 36.34
CA ALA A 592 -19.91 -22.27 36.27
C ALA A 592 -21.13 -21.36 36.13
N ALA A 593 -21.22 -20.35 36.99
CA ALA A 593 -22.15 -19.22 36.86
C ALA A 593 -21.36 -17.96 36.51
N PRO A 594 -20.85 -17.82 35.27
CA PRO A 594 -20.02 -16.70 34.90
C PRO A 594 -20.83 -15.41 34.79
N THR A 595 -20.15 -14.29 35.02
CA THR A 595 -20.72 -12.95 34.90
C THR A 595 -19.79 -12.05 34.12
N ALA A 596 -20.36 -11.11 33.37
CA ALA A 596 -19.63 -10.02 32.75
C ALA A 596 -19.79 -8.78 33.62
N VAL A 597 -18.68 -8.15 33.94
CA VAL A 597 -18.58 -6.98 34.81
C VAL A 597 -18.21 -5.78 33.96
N ALA A 598 -19.08 -4.77 33.99
CA ALA A 598 -18.81 -3.47 33.40
C ALA A 598 -18.24 -2.56 34.49
N THR A 599 -16.94 -2.27 34.40
CA THR A 599 -16.25 -1.40 35.38
C THR A 599 -16.12 0.01 34.82
N PRO A 600 -16.49 1.06 35.56
CA PRO A 600 -16.34 2.45 35.14
C PRO A 600 -14.93 2.77 34.66
N SER A 601 -14.83 3.42 33.51
CA SER A 601 -13.57 3.87 32.91
C SER A 601 -13.56 5.35 32.56
N ARG A 602 -14.74 6.00 32.53
CA ARG A 602 -14.89 7.44 32.25
C ARG A 602 -16.23 7.97 32.77
N GLY A 603 -16.23 9.23 33.23
CA GLY A 603 -17.47 9.99 33.48
C GLY A 603 -18.28 9.49 34.68
N PRO A 604 -19.54 9.95 34.81
CA PRO A 604 -20.44 9.55 35.90
C PRO A 604 -21.02 8.15 35.64
N ALA A 605 -20.25 7.12 36.00
CA ALA A 605 -20.57 5.73 35.72
C ALA A 605 -20.49 4.86 37.00
N ARG A 606 -21.50 4.02 37.25
CA ARG A 606 -21.47 2.96 38.28
C ARG A 606 -21.12 1.60 37.67
N PRO A 607 -20.45 0.71 38.42
CA PRO A 607 -20.26 -0.65 37.98
C PRO A 607 -21.58 -1.42 37.94
N PHE A 608 -21.72 -2.33 36.99
CA PHE A 608 -22.86 -3.25 36.91
C PHE A 608 -22.46 -4.60 36.34
N LEU A 609 -23.33 -5.60 36.52
CA LEU A 609 -23.11 -6.98 36.15
C LEU A 609 -24.17 -7.43 35.14
N THR A 610 -23.78 -8.30 34.21
CA THR A 610 -24.74 -9.06 33.39
C THR A 610 -24.39 -10.56 33.43
N GLY A 611 -25.41 -11.40 33.31
CA GLY A 611 -25.24 -12.85 33.30
C GLY A 611 -24.54 -13.31 32.03
N VAL A 612 -23.66 -14.31 32.14
CA VAL A 612 -23.00 -14.94 30.99
C VAL A 612 -23.49 -16.38 30.88
N THR A 613 -23.82 -16.80 29.66
CA THR A 613 -24.09 -18.20 29.34
C THR A 613 -22.80 -18.85 28.87
N ALA A 614 -22.27 -19.81 29.64
CA ALA A 614 -21.24 -20.73 29.15
C ALA A 614 -21.90 -21.74 28.19
N LEU A 615 -21.44 -21.77 26.94
CA LEU A 615 -21.95 -22.69 25.92
C LEU A 615 -21.24 -24.05 26.01
N ASP A 616 -19.97 -24.02 26.41
CA ASP A 616 -19.16 -25.17 26.83
C ASP A 616 -17.99 -24.66 27.70
N GLY A 617 -16.99 -25.51 27.94
CA GLY A 617 -15.82 -25.14 28.75
C GLY A 617 -14.97 -23.98 28.19
N GLY A 618 -15.12 -23.59 26.92
CA GLY A 618 -14.33 -22.55 26.26
C GLY A 618 -15.15 -21.50 25.51
N ARG A 619 -16.44 -21.70 25.25
CA ARG A 619 -17.29 -20.74 24.54
C ARG A 619 -18.28 -20.07 25.48
N PHE A 620 -18.55 -18.79 25.23
CA PHE A 620 -19.52 -18.02 26.00
C PHE A 620 -20.34 -17.09 25.12
N ARG A 621 -21.50 -16.68 25.63
CA ARG A 621 -22.26 -15.55 25.12
C ARG A 621 -22.90 -14.75 26.25
N PHE A 622 -23.09 -13.45 26.03
CA PHE A 622 -23.87 -12.59 26.91
C PHE A 622 -24.41 -11.38 26.16
N THR A 623 -25.42 -10.74 26.73
CA THR A 623 -25.95 -9.46 26.26
C THR A 623 -25.78 -8.42 27.35
N VAL A 624 -25.28 -7.24 27.00
CA VAL A 624 -25.28 -6.07 27.88
C VAL A 624 -26.52 -5.24 27.55
N PRO A 625 -27.58 -5.25 28.39
CA PRO A 625 -28.83 -4.57 28.06
C PRO A 625 -28.65 -3.05 28.04
N TYR A 626 -29.30 -2.36 27.10
CA TYR A 626 -29.23 -0.89 27.04
C TYR A 626 -29.80 -0.24 28.31
N GLU A 627 -30.85 -0.81 28.88
CA GLU A 627 -31.44 -0.35 30.13
C GLU A 627 -30.42 -0.34 31.27
N ARG A 628 -29.62 -1.40 31.42
CA ARG A 628 -28.57 -1.49 32.45
C ARG A 628 -27.50 -0.42 32.28
N ILE A 629 -27.12 -0.13 31.04
CA ILE A 629 -26.13 0.93 30.75
C ILE A 629 -26.70 2.30 31.14
N ARG A 630 -27.99 2.53 30.86
CA ARG A 630 -28.69 3.78 31.21
C ARG A 630 -28.85 3.94 32.73
N GLU A 631 -29.25 2.88 33.43
CA GLU A 631 -29.35 2.87 34.90
C GLU A 631 -28.01 3.16 35.58
N ALA A 632 -26.91 2.64 35.01
CA ALA A 632 -25.57 2.82 35.53
C ALA A 632 -24.93 4.18 35.19
N HIS A 633 -25.57 4.99 34.33
CA HIS A 633 -25.14 6.34 34.00
C HIS A 633 -25.67 7.32 35.06
N ASP A 634 -24.80 7.82 35.92
CA ASP A 634 -25.12 8.57 37.15
C ASP A 634 -25.16 10.10 36.96
N GLY A 635 -25.57 10.59 35.80
CA GLY A 635 -25.58 12.02 35.53
C GLY A 635 -26.59 12.42 34.46
N GLU A 636 -27.16 13.63 34.63
CA GLU A 636 -28.05 14.24 33.64
C GLU A 636 -27.29 14.80 32.42
N GLY A 637 -25.95 14.74 32.40
CA GLY A 637 -25.13 15.17 31.28
C GLY A 637 -23.71 14.58 31.27
N GLY A 638 -23.15 14.44 30.07
CA GLY A 638 -21.80 13.91 29.84
C GLY A 638 -21.78 12.50 29.26
N ALA A 639 -20.60 12.04 28.86
CA ALA A 639 -20.40 10.68 28.35
C ALA A 639 -19.86 9.77 29.47
N ALA A 640 -20.50 8.63 29.68
CA ALA A 640 -20.09 7.60 30.64
C ALA A 640 -19.46 6.41 29.92
N GLY A 641 -18.44 5.80 30.51
CA GLY A 641 -17.70 4.71 29.88
C GLY A 641 -17.43 3.54 30.83
N TRP A 642 -17.41 2.32 30.28
CA TRP A 642 -17.11 1.09 31.01
C TRP A 642 -16.17 0.19 30.22
N THR A 643 -15.31 -0.54 30.92
CA THR A 643 -14.52 -1.65 30.35
C THR A 643 -15.14 -2.97 30.78
N LEU A 644 -15.25 -3.92 29.86
CA LEU A 644 -15.84 -5.23 30.15
C LEU A 644 -14.79 -6.27 30.55
N THR A 645 -15.09 -6.99 31.61
CA THR A 645 -14.34 -8.18 32.05
C THR A 645 -15.29 -9.34 32.30
N LEU A 646 -14.79 -10.56 32.25
CA LEU A 646 -15.52 -11.79 32.49
C LEU A 646 -14.98 -12.48 33.74
N HIS A 647 -15.90 -12.91 34.60
CA HIS A 647 -15.62 -13.63 35.83
C HIS A 647 -16.21 -15.03 35.71
N LYS A 648 -15.43 -16.06 36.07
CA LYS A 648 -15.87 -17.46 35.96
C LYS A 648 -16.90 -17.89 37.02
N SER A 649 -17.00 -17.13 38.11
CA SER A 649 -17.92 -17.37 39.22
C SER A 649 -18.30 -16.04 39.87
N THR A 650 -19.52 -15.98 40.42
CA THR A 650 -20.03 -14.85 41.21
C THR A 650 -19.31 -14.66 42.54
N ARG A 651 -18.59 -15.67 43.05
CA ARG A 651 -17.91 -15.66 44.37
C ARG A 651 -16.45 -15.16 44.34
N GLY A 652 -16.02 -14.52 43.25
CA GLY A 652 -14.67 -13.95 43.10
C GLY A 652 -13.76 -14.72 42.15
N GLY A 653 -12.58 -14.14 41.88
CA GLY A 653 -11.58 -14.64 40.94
C GLY A 653 -10.91 -13.51 40.16
N THR A 654 -9.78 -13.79 39.50
CA THR A 654 -9.08 -12.80 38.65
C THR A 654 -9.98 -12.42 37.46
N PRO A 655 -10.29 -11.12 37.26
CA PRO A 655 -11.05 -10.67 36.09
C PRO A 655 -10.35 -11.05 34.79
N ILE A 656 -11.10 -11.64 33.86
CA ILE A 656 -10.60 -11.99 32.53
C ILE A 656 -10.98 -10.87 31.58
N ARG A 657 -10.01 -10.23 30.92
CA ARG A 657 -10.28 -9.14 29.98
C ARG A 657 -11.07 -9.67 28.79
N VAL A 658 -12.17 -9.01 28.47
CA VAL A 658 -12.94 -9.26 27.23
C VAL A 658 -12.43 -8.32 26.17
N GLY A 659 -12.09 -8.83 25.00
CA GLY A 659 -11.53 -8.02 23.93
C GLY A 659 -11.35 -8.79 22.64
N ARG A 660 -10.84 -8.13 21.59
CA ARG A 660 -10.52 -8.75 20.31
C ARG A 660 -9.05 -8.51 19.99
N ILE A 661 -8.27 -9.59 19.99
CA ILE A 661 -6.81 -9.57 19.79
C ILE A 661 -6.42 -10.49 18.64
N VAL A 662 -7.09 -11.63 18.50
CA VAL A 662 -6.76 -12.64 17.50
C VAL A 662 -6.95 -12.06 16.09
N GLY A 663 -6.05 -12.44 15.18
CA GLY A 663 -5.95 -11.92 13.82
C GLY A 663 -4.74 -11.00 13.61
N ASP A 664 -4.76 -10.22 12.54
CA ASP A 664 -3.60 -9.49 12.01
C ASP A 664 -3.69 -7.96 12.15
N ILE A 665 -4.71 -7.45 12.86
CA ILE A 665 -4.93 -6.00 13.03
C ILE A 665 -4.35 -5.54 14.36
N VAL A 666 -3.36 -4.64 14.30
CA VAL A 666 -2.69 -4.08 15.49
C VAL A 666 -3.59 -3.10 16.26
N ASP A 667 -4.17 -2.13 15.56
CA ASP A 667 -4.96 -1.02 16.12
C ASP A 667 -6.44 -1.18 15.73
N ARG A 668 -7.19 -1.96 16.52
CA ARG A 668 -8.62 -2.20 16.23
C ARG A 668 -9.54 -1.04 16.60
N ASP A 669 -9.06 -0.07 17.38
CA ASP A 669 -9.81 1.13 17.78
C ASP A 669 -10.21 2.02 16.59
N LYS A 670 -9.56 1.83 15.43
CA LYS A 670 -9.80 2.60 14.20
C LYS A 670 -10.53 1.81 13.12
N THR A 671 -10.52 0.48 13.19
CA THR A 671 -11.04 -0.42 12.15
C THR A 671 -12.39 -1.01 12.53
N ASP A 672 -12.51 -1.49 13.77
CA ASP A 672 -13.68 -2.15 14.32
C ASP A 672 -14.59 -1.08 14.94
N LEU A 673 -15.14 -0.24 14.05
CA LEU A 673 -16.04 0.85 14.42
C LEU A 673 -17.49 0.35 14.40
N PHE A 674 -18.20 0.65 15.48
CA PHE A 674 -19.60 0.30 15.67
C PHE A 674 -20.49 1.56 15.64
N PRO A 675 -21.73 1.45 15.12
CA PRO A 675 -22.69 2.56 15.16
C PRO A 675 -23.07 2.92 16.60
N ILE A 676 -23.69 4.09 16.78
CA ILE A 676 -24.38 4.44 18.03
C ILE A 676 -25.80 3.90 17.93
N THR A 677 -26.21 3.08 18.87
CA THR A 677 -27.58 2.55 18.98
C THR A 677 -28.07 2.78 20.40
N HIS A 678 -29.27 3.34 20.57
CA HIS A 678 -29.82 3.73 21.89
C HIS A 678 -28.87 4.61 22.74
N GLY A 679 -28.12 5.52 22.10
CA GLY A 679 -27.14 6.39 22.78
C GLY A 679 -25.90 5.64 23.29
N VAL A 680 -25.67 4.40 22.85
CA VAL A 680 -24.57 3.55 23.29
C VAL A 680 -23.71 3.13 22.10
N ARG A 681 -22.39 3.09 22.30
CA ARG A 681 -21.40 2.62 21.34
C ARG A 681 -20.40 1.65 22.01
N PRO A 682 -20.37 0.36 21.63
CA PRO A 682 -19.22 -0.48 21.92
C PRO A 682 -18.01 -0.01 21.12
N HIS A 683 -16.82 -0.16 21.68
CA HIS A 683 -15.57 0.11 20.98
C HIS A 683 -14.45 -0.77 21.53
N LEU A 684 -13.42 -0.96 20.71
CA LEU A 684 -12.19 -1.59 21.15
C LEU A 684 -11.18 -0.52 21.55
N THR A 685 -10.51 -0.72 22.69
CA THR A 685 -9.40 0.14 23.11
C THR A 685 -8.14 -0.14 22.28
N ARG A 686 -7.09 0.69 22.41
CA ARG A 686 -5.77 0.42 21.78
C ARG A 686 -5.09 -0.86 22.25
N THR A 687 -5.52 -1.42 23.38
CA THR A 687 -5.05 -2.71 23.89
C THR A 687 -5.94 -3.87 23.43
N GLY A 688 -6.99 -3.58 22.65
CA GLY A 688 -7.94 -4.55 22.12
C GLY A 688 -9.06 -4.92 23.08
N ASP A 689 -9.22 -4.22 24.21
CA ASP A 689 -10.27 -4.56 25.17
C ASP A 689 -11.62 -3.98 24.73
N LEU A 690 -12.69 -4.70 25.01
CA LEU A 690 -14.04 -4.27 24.75
C LEU A 690 -14.49 -3.29 25.83
N ALA A 691 -14.89 -2.10 25.38
CA ALA A 691 -15.41 -1.04 26.20
C ALA A 691 -16.73 -0.52 25.64
N ILE A 692 -17.52 0.12 26.49
CA ILE A 692 -18.80 0.71 26.17
C ILE A 692 -18.71 2.21 26.46
N LEU A 693 -19.22 3.01 25.54
CA LEU A 693 -19.44 4.44 25.75
C LEU A 693 -20.94 4.73 25.64
N SER A 694 -21.52 5.33 26.66
CA SER A 694 -22.85 5.94 26.62
C SER A 694 -22.71 7.44 26.40
N VAL A 695 -23.39 7.95 25.38
CA VAL A 695 -23.53 9.36 25.07
C VAL A 695 -25.00 9.69 25.16
N ILE A 696 -25.40 10.37 26.25
CA ILE A 696 -26.74 10.94 26.35
C ILE A 696 -26.79 12.09 25.36
N THR A 697 -27.42 11.88 24.21
CA THR A 697 -27.85 12.97 23.34
C THR A 697 -29.02 13.62 24.05
N GLY A 698 -28.89 14.91 24.41
CA GLY A 698 -30.05 15.69 24.87
C GLY A 698 -31.15 15.59 23.82
N ASN A 699 -32.38 15.34 24.30
CA ASN A 699 -33.59 15.19 23.47
C ASN A 699 -33.75 16.29 22.43
#